data_AF-A0A7Y5BKI5-F1
#
_entry.id   AF-A0A7Y5BKI5-F1
#
_cell.length_a   1.000
_cell.length_b   1.000
_cell.length_c   1.000
_cell.angle_alpha   90.00
_cell.angle_beta   90.00
_cell.angle_gamma   90.00
#
_symmetry.space_group_name_H-M   'P 1'
#
loop_
_entity.id
_entity.type
_entity.pdbx_description
1 polymer ?
#
loop_
_entity_poly.entity_id
_entity_poly.type
_entity_poly.pdbx_seq_one_letter_code
_entity_poly.pdbx_strand_id
1 'polypeptide(L)'
;PKLSQGADYEVDEKAHNVLLTEAGVGNVEKILGVENLYSPENVELVHHIHQALKAHKIFHKNVNYVVQNGEVVIVDEFTGRMMPGRRYSDGLHQALEAKERVTIARESQTLASITFQNYFRIYTKLAGMTGTADTEAEEFKKIYNLDVIVIPPNVPMVRKDYPDKVYRTEREKFDAIIKEIQELQKKGQPVLVGTISIEKSELLSDKLKRLGLLHNVLNAKFHEKEAEIIANAGKPSSITIATNMAGRGTDIVLGGIQVYKDQLDSFQEDESAILEFKQAVKKLDFENAKNFVNGISSQIKRKKAEDILGQAILWKERHDLVLEKGGLFILGTERHEARRIDNQLRGRSGRQGDPGASRFYLSLEDDLMRIFGSDRISSIMLKLGMEEGQEIEHKMVTNAIARSQKRVESHNFDIRKHLLEYDDVMNRQRMFIYKIRNDVLYKNDVSELIYAWIDEVVENQILTYCDGNNPNSWDLAGINEWLVSINLELNIQAEDFLKGKAQLLLFEHISSKAKEAYSAKMERVTKDIWSSLERSIFLDILDHRWKEHLYTMDHLREGIWTVGYGEKNPLVEYKLQGFKLFDQMVDNLKREIIVFLFRVEVTDKTEWKEEKTEYKKIGEESLDFQLGGQGEKSFQSNITKRKINTDVSNSAGGASERKSSRRRKK
;
A
#
# COMPACT_ATOMS: atom_id res chain seq x y z
N PRO A 1 -14.46 -29.37 19.82
CA PRO A 1 -13.00 -29.55 19.95
C PRO A 1 -12.68 -30.68 20.94
N LYS A 2 -11.76 -31.59 20.58
CA LYS A 2 -11.21 -32.62 21.49
C LYS A 2 -10.17 -32.04 22.47
N LEU A 3 -9.72 -30.82 22.23
CA LEU A 3 -8.79 -30.06 23.08
C LEU A 3 -9.56 -29.27 24.14
N SER A 4 -8.94 -29.11 25.31
CA SER A 4 -9.50 -28.50 26.52
C SER A 4 -8.83 -27.15 26.85
N GLN A 5 -9.65 -26.18 27.27
CA GLN A 5 -9.18 -24.82 27.59
C GLN A 5 -8.43 -24.81 28.92
N GLY A 6 -7.26 -24.16 28.96
CA GLY A 6 -6.40 -24.05 30.14
C GLY A 6 -5.46 -25.23 30.36
N ALA A 7 -5.69 -26.38 29.71
CA ALA A 7 -4.77 -27.51 29.71
C ALA A 7 -4.12 -27.74 28.35
N ASP A 8 -4.86 -27.62 27.24
CA ASP A 8 -4.32 -27.78 25.89
C ASP A 8 -4.08 -26.43 25.18
N TYR A 9 -4.90 -25.43 25.43
CA TYR A 9 -4.75 -24.10 24.80
C TYR A 9 -5.24 -22.97 25.71
N GLU A 10 -4.69 -21.79 25.51
CA GLU A 10 -5.10 -20.54 26.16
C GLU A 10 -5.77 -19.61 25.14
N VAL A 11 -6.76 -18.83 25.62
CA VAL A 11 -7.49 -17.86 24.79
C VAL A 11 -7.18 -16.47 25.31
N ASP A 12 -6.66 -15.62 24.44
CA ASP A 12 -6.55 -14.18 24.69
C ASP A 12 -7.68 -13.47 23.97
N GLU A 13 -8.76 -13.19 24.71
CA GLU A 13 -9.94 -12.48 24.21
C GLU A 13 -9.63 -11.04 23.80
N LYS A 14 -8.61 -10.39 24.40
CA LYS A 14 -8.24 -9.01 24.04
C LYS A 14 -7.49 -8.97 22.73
N ALA A 15 -6.55 -9.90 22.53
CA ALA A 15 -5.78 -10.01 21.29
C ALA A 15 -6.53 -10.77 20.17
N HIS A 16 -7.74 -11.29 20.44
CA HIS A 16 -8.48 -12.15 19.53
C HIS A 16 -7.61 -13.31 19.00
N ASN A 17 -6.89 -13.97 19.90
CA ASN A 17 -5.96 -15.05 19.55
C ASN A 17 -6.09 -16.28 20.45
N VAL A 18 -5.75 -17.44 19.91
CA VAL A 18 -5.72 -18.73 20.63
C VAL A 18 -4.35 -19.36 20.48
N LEU A 19 -3.76 -19.73 21.60
CA LEU A 19 -2.39 -20.22 21.70
C LEU A 19 -2.39 -21.62 22.26
N LEU A 20 -1.67 -22.54 21.61
CA LEU A 20 -1.47 -23.88 22.14
C LEU A 20 -0.47 -23.85 23.30
N THR A 21 -0.77 -24.62 24.35
CA THR A 21 0.19 -24.89 25.43
C THR A 21 1.07 -26.09 25.05
N GLU A 22 2.19 -26.31 25.73
CA GLU A 22 3.06 -27.48 25.49
C GLU A 22 2.31 -28.81 25.61
N ALA A 23 1.40 -28.95 26.59
CA ALA A 23 0.58 -30.13 26.74
C ALA A 23 -0.41 -30.30 25.58
N GLY A 24 -0.94 -29.21 25.05
CA GLY A 24 -1.78 -29.21 23.86
C GLY A 24 -1.05 -29.60 22.59
N VAL A 25 0.20 -29.14 22.42
CA VAL A 25 1.08 -29.55 21.31
C VAL A 25 1.26 -31.06 21.32
N GLY A 26 1.65 -31.65 22.45
CA GLY A 26 1.83 -33.10 22.57
C GLY A 26 0.55 -33.91 22.37
N ASN A 27 -0.61 -33.36 22.73
CA ASN A 27 -1.90 -34.00 22.45
C ASN A 27 -2.28 -33.92 20.97
N VAL A 28 -2.00 -32.80 20.30
CA VAL A 28 -2.23 -32.63 18.87
C VAL A 28 -1.32 -33.54 18.05
N GLU A 29 -0.05 -33.67 18.43
CA GLU A 29 0.92 -34.60 17.83
C GLU A 29 0.41 -36.04 17.85
N LYS A 30 -0.13 -36.49 18.99
CA LYS A 30 -0.76 -37.82 19.12
C LYS A 30 -2.02 -37.98 18.27
N ILE A 31 -2.83 -36.93 18.15
CA ILE A 31 -4.08 -36.96 17.36
C ILE A 31 -3.78 -37.07 15.87
N LEU A 32 -2.75 -36.36 15.41
CA LEU A 32 -2.37 -36.30 14.00
C LEU A 32 -1.33 -37.35 13.58
N GLY A 33 -0.68 -38.00 14.56
CA GLY A 33 0.36 -39.01 14.30
C GLY A 33 1.68 -38.43 13.81
N VAL A 34 1.99 -37.19 14.19
CA VAL A 34 3.24 -36.49 13.83
C VAL A 34 4.19 -36.43 15.03
N GLU A 35 5.48 -36.65 14.80
CA GLU A 35 6.49 -36.65 15.87
C GLU A 35 6.81 -35.25 16.41
N ASN A 36 6.78 -34.24 15.53
CA ASN A 36 7.01 -32.85 15.91
C ASN A 36 6.09 -31.95 15.09
N LEU A 37 5.16 -31.29 15.78
CA LEU A 37 4.20 -30.39 15.16
C LEU A 37 4.87 -29.16 14.52
N TYR A 38 6.00 -28.70 15.06
CA TYR A 38 6.73 -27.51 14.61
C TYR A 38 7.90 -27.82 13.66
N SER A 39 7.91 -28.99 13.02
CA SER A 39 8.86 -29.26 11.94
C SER A 39 8.53 -28.42 10.70
N PRO A 40 9.53 -28.07 9.85
CA PRO A 40 9.29 -27.31 8.61
C PRO A 40 8.31 -27.97 7.64
N GLU A 41 8.17 -29.29 7.72
CA GLU A 41 7.26 -30.10 6.90
C GLU A 41 5.80 -29.97 7.34
N ASN A 42 5.55 -29.57 8.59
CA ASN A 42 4.22 -29.54 9.22
C ASN A 42 3.64 -28.12 9.38
N VAL A 43 4.27 -27.11 8.76
CA VAL A 43 3.88 -25.69 8.92
C VAL A 43 2.41 -25.44 8.54
N GLU A 44 1.92 -26.09 7.49
CA GLU A 44 0.51 -26.00 7.08
C GLU A 44 -0.45 -26.57 8.14
N LEU A 45 -0.08 -27.71 8.75
CA LEU A 45 -0.88 -28.33 9.81
C LEU A 45 -1.01 -27.40 11.01
N VAL A 46 0.10 -26.78 11.44
CA VAL A 46 0.10 -25.80 12.54
C VAL A 46 -0.88 -24.67 12.26
N HIS A 47 -0.81 -24.08 11.07
CA HIS A 47 -1.73 -23.02 10.68
C HIS A 47 -3.19 -23.49 10.70
N HIS A 48 -3.52 -24.65 10.10
CA HIS A 48 -4.87 -25.19 10.11
C HIS A 48 -5.40 -25.43 11.53
N ILE A 49 -4.56 -25.94 12.45
CA ILE A 49 -4.95 -26.15 13.85
C ILE A 49 -5.27 -24.82 14.53
N HIS A 50 -4.42 -23.81 14.35
CA HIS A 50 -4.65 -22.48 14.92
C HIS A 50 -5.93 -21.86 14.38
N GLN A 51 -6.17 -21.92 13.07
CA GLN A 51 -7.40 -21.41 12.46
C GLN A 51 -8.64 -22.17 12.93
N ALA A 52 -8.55 -23.50 13.08
CA ALA A 52 -9.62 -24.32 13.62
C ALA A 52 -9.93 -23.97 15.08
N LEU A 53 -8.91 -23.77 15.92
CA LEU A 53 -9.08 -23.35 17.31
C LEU A 53 -9.70 -21.96 17.40
N LYS A 54 -9.23 -21.02 16.59
CA LYS A 54 -9.75 -19.65 16.49
C LYS A 54 -11.22 -19.65 16.05
N ALA A 55 -11.53 -20.39 15.00
CA ALA A 55 -12.91 -20.60 14.53
C ALA A 55 -13.80 -21.17 15.63
N HIS A 56 -13.30 -22.10 16.46
CA HIS A 56 -14.08 -22.72 17.53
C HIS A 56 -14.27 -21.86 18.79
N LYS A 57 -13.30 -21.00 19.13
CA LYS A 57 -13.23 -20.34 20.44
C LYS A 57 -13.41 -18.82 20.42
N ILE A 58 -13.10 -18.18 19.31
CA ILE A 58 -13.19 -16.72 19.18
C ILE A 58 -14.42 -16.33 18.35
N PHE A 59 -14.70 -17.09 17.29
CA PHE A 59 -15.80 -16.78 16.39
C PHE A 59 -17.07 -17.55 16.76
N HIS A 60 -18.10 -16.78 17.13
CA HIS A 60 -19.38 -17.29 17.57
C HIS A 60 -20.45 -17.11 16.48
N LYS A 61 -21.21 -18.19 16.26
CA LYS A 61 -22.37 -18.19 15.37
C LYS A 61 -23.45 -17.24 15.90
N ASN A 62 -24.09 -16.50 14.99
CA ASN A 62 -25.06 -15.44 15.24
C ASN A 62 -24.49 -14.17 15.92
N VAL A 63 -23.16 -14.08 16.09
CA VAL A 63 -22.48 -12.86 16.56
C VAL A 63 -21.53 -12.37 15.49
N ASN A 64 -20.52 -13.17 15.14
CA ASN A 64 -19.49 -12.77 14.16
C ASN A 64 -19.82 -13.29 12.74
N TYR A 65 -20.66 -14.32 12.63
CA TYR A 65 -21.11 -14.88 11.35
C TYR A 65 -22.43 -15.63 11.50
N VAL A 66 -23.15 -15.82 10.40
CA VAL A 66 -24.33 -16.68 10.27
C VAL A 66 -24.12 -17.68 9.14
N VAL A 67 -24.88 -18.79 9.15
CA VAL A 67 -24.87 -19.76 8.07
C VAL A 67 -26.20 -19.64 7.32
N GLN A 68 -26.16 -19.26 6.05
CA GLN A 68 -27.33 -19.14 5.17
C GLN A 68 -27.04 -19.80 3.83
N ASN A 69 -28.02 -20.52 3.28
CA ASN A 69 -27.92 -21.20 1.99
C ASN A 69 -26.70 -22.14 1.84
N GLY A 70 -26.19 -22.69 2.95
CA GLY A 70 -24.98 -23.50 2.91
C GLY A 70 -23.72 -22.66 2.62
N GLU A 71 -23.67 -21.42 3.09
CA GLU A 71 -22.49 -20.55 3.07
C GLU A 71 -22.33 -19.82 4.42
N VAL A 72 -21.09 -19.53 4.81
CA VAL A 72 -20.78 -18.71 5.99
C VAL A 72 -20.81 -17.24 5.57
N VAL A 73 -21.73 -16.47 6.15
CA VAL A 73 -21.89 -15.02 5.89
C VAL A 73 -21.44 -14.24 7.12
N ILE A 74 -20.50 -13.32 6.94
CA ILE A 74 -19.97 -12.49 8.03
C ILE A 74 -21.05 -11.51 8.51
N VAL A 75 -21.13 -11.30 9.83
CA VAL A 75 -21.97 -10.28 10.44
C VAL A 75 -21.07 -9.16 10.94
N ASP A 76 -21.40 -7.92 10.57
CA ASP A 76 -20.73 -6.73 11.10
C ASP A 76 -21.08 -6.57 12.59
N GLU A 77 -20.07 -6.58 13.44
CA GLU A 77 -20.20 -6.51 14.90
C GLU A 77 -20.85 -5.20 15.39
N PHE A 78 -20.70 -4.12 14.63
CA PHE A 78 -21.25 -2.81 15.03
C PHE A 78 -22.68 -2.59 14.55
N THR A 79 -23.00 -3.09 13.35
CA THR A 79 -24.30 -2.82 12.72
C THR A 79 -25.26 -4.01 12.72
N GLY A 80 -24.78 -5.21 13.03
CA GLY A 80 -25.52 -6.47 12.94
C GLY A 80 -25.89 -6.84 11.49
N ARG A 81 -25.37 -6.12 10.50
CA ARG A 81 -25.68 -6.35 9.09
C ARG A 81 -24.87 -7.52 8.55
N MET A 82 -25.53 -8.35 7.76
CA MET A 82 -24.87 -9.41 6.99
C MET A 82 -24.03 -8.78 5.87
N MET A 83 -22.82 -9.27 5.69
CA MET A 83 -21.86 -8.83 4.66
C MET A 83 -21.65 -9.94 3.61
N PRO A 84 -22.63 -10.17 2.72
CA PRO A 84 -22.50 -11.17 1.66
C PRO A 84 -21.34 -10.82 0.72
N GLY A 85 -20.60 -11.84 0.29
CA GLY A 85 -19.42 -11.69 -0.58
C GLY A 85 -18.11 -11.34 0.14
N ARG A 86 -18.13 -11.11 1.47
CA ARG A 86 -16.92 -10.98 2.27
C ARG A 86 -16.54 -12.32 2.91
N ARG A 87 -15.25 -12.65 2.87
CA ARG A 87 -14.68 -13.84 3.50
C ARG A 87 -13.59 -13.45 4.48
N TYR A 88 -13.39 -14.26 5.52
CA TYR A 88 -12.24 -14.12 6.40
C TYR A 88 -11.00 -14.63 5.65
N SER A 89 -9.85 -13.94 5.80
CA SER A 89 -8.60 -14.35 5.16
C SER A 89 -7.95 -15.54 5.89
N ASP A 90 -6.85 -16.03 5.32
CA ASP A 90 -5.87 -16.87 6.01
C ASP A 90 -6.44 -18.19 6.55
N GLY A 91 -7.24 -18.89 5.73
CA GLY A 91 -7.83 -20.18 6.09
C GLY A 91 -8.92 -20.13 7.17
N LEU A 92 -9.16 -18.97 7.82
CA LEU A 92 -10.14 -18.83 8.89
C LEU A 92 -11.57 -19.06 8.40
N HIS A 93 -11.89 -18.57 7.19
CA HIS A 93 -13.22 -18.76 6.63
C HIS A 93 -13.48 -20.23 6.30
N GLN A 94 -12.47 -20.93 5.80
CA GLN A 94 -12.49 -22.37 5.54
C GLN A 94 -12.59 -23.16 6.84
N ALA A 95 -11.89 -22.74 7.90
CA ALA A 95 -12.02 -23.32 9.23
C ALA A 95 -13.44 -23.15 9.79
N LEU A 96 -14.08 -22.01 9.54
CA LEU A 96 -15.50 -21.77 9.90
C LEU A 96 -16.46 -22.62 9.06
N GLU A 97 -16.23 -22.73 7.75
CA GLU A 97 -16.99 -23.61 6.85
C GLU A 97 -16.87 -25.07 7.32
N ALA A 98 -15.66 -25.54 7.63
CA ALA A 98 -15.39 -26.88 8.16
C ALA A 98 -16.05 -27.10 9.52
N LYS A 99 -15.95 -26.13 10.44
CA LYS A 99 -16.61 -26.16 11.77
C LYS A 99 -18.12 -26.31 11.65
N GLU A 100 -18.74 -25.59 10.72
CA GLU A 100 -20.19 -25.60 10.51
C GLU A 100 -20.65 -26.70 9.55
N ARG A 101 -19.73 -27.51 9.01
CA ARG A 101 -19.98 -28.60 8.04
C ARG A 101 -20.63 -28.11 6.75
N VAL A 102 -20.15 -26.97 6.28
CA VAL A 102 -20.56 -26.30 5.05
C VAL A 102 -19.58 -26.64 3.93
N THR A 103 -19.98 -26.48 2.66
CA THR A 103 -19.08 -26.64 1.51
C THR A 103 -17.89 -25.70 1.66
N ILE A 104 -16.69 -26.28 1.75
CA ILE A 104 -15.45 -25.51 1.89
C ILE A 104 -15.11 -24.94 0.52
N ALA A 105 -15.18 -23.63 0.37
CA ALA A 105 -14.82 -22.97 -0.87
C ALA A 105 -13.31 -22.69 -0.90
N ARG A 106 -12.72 -22.80 -2.10
CA ARG A 106 -11.26 -22.70 -2.33
C ARG A 106 -10.66 -21.48 -1.63
N GLU A 107 -9.45 -21.66 -1.10
CA GLU A 107 -8.68 -20.60 -0.45
C GLU A 107 -8.25 -19.53 -1.47
N SER A 108 -8.29 -18.28 -1.02
CA SER A 108 -7.63 -17.19 -1.71
C SER A 108 -6.13 -17.26 -1.42
N GLN A 109 -5.34 -17.55 -2.43
CA GLN A 109 -3.89 -17.65 -2.32
C GLN A 109 -3.22 -16.34 -2.76
N THR A 110 -2.17 -15.93 -2.05
CA THR A 110 -1.32 -14.80 -2.47
C THR A 110 -0.57 -15.16 -3.75
N LEU A 111 -0.87 -14.49 -4.86
CA LEU A 111 -0.15 -14.65 -6.13
C LEU A 111 1.06 -13.71 -6.24
N ALA A 112 0.90 -12.50 -5.70
CA ALA A 112 1.93 -11.49 -5.63
C ALA A 112 1.63 -10.52 -4.49
N SER A 113 2.68 -10.03 -3.83
CA SER A 113 2.59 -9.04 -2.78
C SER A 113 3.87 -8.20 -2.81
N ILE A 114 3.78 -6.92 -2.44
CA ILE A 114 4.91 -6.03 -2.22
C ILE A 114 4.49 -4.93 -1.26
N THR A 115 5.34 -4.60 -0.28
CA THR A 115 5.09 -3.43 0.58
C THR A 115 5.39 -2.13 -0.18
N PHE A 116 4.72 -1.03 0.17
CA PHE A 116 5.04 0.28 -0.42
C PHE A 116 6.51 0.66 -0.22
N GLN A 117 7.08 0.32 0.93
CA GLN A 117 8.48 0.54 1.26
C GLN A 117 9.39 -0.10 0.22
N ASN A 118 9.24 -1.40 -0.01
CA ASN A 118 10.07 -2.11 -1.00
C ASN A 118 9.72 -1.73 -2.43
N TYR A 119 8.46 -1.44 -2.74
CA TYR A 119 8.05 -0.94 -4.05
C TYR A 119 8.77 0.36 -4.42
N PHE A 120 8.75 1.37 -3.55
CA PHE A 120 9.41 2.65 -3.83
C PHE A 120 10.94 2.55 -3.86
N ARG A 121 11.53 1.56 -3.17
CA ARG A 121 12.98 1.28 -3.22
C ARG A 121 13.47 0.77 -4.59
N ILE A 122 12.57 0.27 -5.45
CA ILE A 122 12.93 -0.18 -6.80
C ILE A 122 13.28 1.00 -7.71
N TYR A 123 12.74 2.19 -7.43
CA TYR A 123 12.97 3.37 -8.25
C TYR A 123 14.43 3.85 -8.15
N THR A 124 15.06 4.08 -9.30
CA THR A 124 16.44 4.60 -9.37
C THR A 124 16.58 5.99 -8.76
N LYS A 125 15.53 6.81 -8.85
CA LYS A 125 15.43 8.12 -8.23
C LYS A 125 14.07 8.25 -7.54
N LEU A 126 14.12 8.44 -6.22
CA LEU A 126 12.94 8.68 -5.40
C LEU A 126 12.99 10.09 -4.83
N ALA A 127 11.87 10.81 -4.93
CA ALA A 127 11.67 12.11 -4.31
C ALA A 127 10.21 12.23 -3.88
N GLY A 128 9.94 13.07 -2.87
CA GLY A 128 8.60 13.30 -2.37
C GLY A 128 8.44 14.73 -1.86
N MET A 129 7.20 15.19 -1.81
CA MET A 129 6.85 16.50 -1.26
C MET A 129 5.69 16.35 -0.27
N THR A 130 5.77 17.05 0.85
CA THR A 130 4.70 17.13 1.86
C THR A 130 4.98 18.30 2.78
N GLY A 131 3.92 18.87 3.37
CA GLY A 131 4.05 19.95 4.36
C GLY A 131 4.44 19.48 5.77
N THR A 132 4.57 18.17 6.01
CA THR A 132 4.73 17.59 7.37
C THR A 132 5.74 16.45 7.46
N ALA A 133 6.80 16.46 6.61
CA ALA A 133 7.81 15.39 6.61
C ALA A 133 8.83 15.46 7.77
N ASP A 134 9.07 16.65 8.32
CA ASP A 134 10.19 16.90 9.25
C ASP A 134 10.17 15.99 10.49
N THR A 135 8.98 15.71 11.02
CA THR A 135 8.80 14.82 12.19
C THR A 135 9.19 13.38 11.92
N GLU A 136 9.15 12.94 10.66
CA GLU A 136 9.42 11.56 10.24
C GLU A 136 10.76 11.46 9.49
N ALA A 137 11.62 12.49 9.57
CA ALA A 137 12.86 12.56 8.79
C ALA A 137 13.80 11.37 9.05
N GLU A 138 13.87 10.89 10.30
CA GLU A 138 14.63 9.68 10.62
C GLU A 138 14.08 8.42 9.94
N GLU A 139 12.75 8.27 9.88
CA GLU A 139 12.10 7.13 9.21
C GLU A 139 12.39 7.18 7.70
N PHE A 140 12.25 8.36 7.08
CA PHE A 140 12.58 8.55 5.66
C PHE A 140 14.04 8.23 5.35
N LYS A 141 14.97 8.64 6.22
CA LYS A 141 16.39 8.35 6.05
C LYS A 141 16.69 6.86 6.23
N LYS A 142 16.12 6.20 7.23
CA LYS A 142 16.36 4.78 7.51
C LYS A 142 15.76 3.85 6.45
N ILE A 143 14.54 4.12 5.98
CA ILE A 143 13.81 3.23 5.07
C ILE A 143 14.16 3.52 3.60
N TYR A 144 14.20 4.79 3.21
CA TYR A 144 14.32 5.20 1.81
C TYR A 144 15.64 5.90 1.48
N ASN A 145 16.52 6.12 2.46
CA ASN A 145 17.70 6.97 2.33
C ASN A 145 17.38 8.38 1.80
N LEU A 146 16.22 8.92 2.19
CA LEU A 146 15.77 10.25 1.79
C LEU A 146 16.06 11.26 2.89
N ASP A 147 16.71 12.36 2.51
CA ASP A 147 16.88 13.54 3.36
C ASP A 147 15.63 14.41 3.28
N VAL A 148 15.21 14.95 4.43
CA VAL A 148 14.10 15.91 4.51
C VAL A 148 14.67 17.31 4.60
N ILE A 149 14.28 18.17 3.65
CA ILE A 149 14.69 19.56 3.60
C ILE A 149 13.45 20.43 3.81
N VAL A 150 13.46 21.26 4.85
CA VAL A 150 12.38 22.20 5.13
C VAL A 150 12.56 23.44 4.25
N ILE A 151 11.71 23.58 3.24
CA ILE A 151 11.69 24.76 2.36
C ILE A 151 10.97 25.92 3.08
N PRO A 152 11.58 27.12 3.17
CA PRO A 152 10.90 28.28 3.73
C PRO A 152 9.60 28.61 2.98
N PRO A 153 8.55 29.07 3.67
CA PRO A 153 7.32 29.47 3.01
C PRO A 153 7.55 30.74 2.17
N ASN A 154 6.77 30.89 1.09
CA ASN A 154 6.79 32.07 0.23
C ASN A 154 6.49 33.38 1.00
N VAL A 155 5.57 33.29 1.98
CA VAL A 155 5.13 34.41 2.83
C VAL A 155 5.19 33.95 4.30
N PRO A 156 5.56 34.82 5.26
CA PRO A 156 5.54 34.49 6.68
C PRO A 156 4.18 33.95 7.14
N MET A 157 4.21 32.87 7.93
CA MET A 157 3.01 32.25 8.47
C MET A 157 2.53 33.04 9.69
N VAL A 158 1.28 33.50 9.66
CA VAL A 158 0.65 34.34 10.73
C VAL A 158 -0.54 33.66 11.41
N ARG A 159 -0.79 32.38 11.13
CA ARG A 159 -1.89 31.61 11.73
C ARG A 159 -1.73 31.55 13.25
N LYS A 160 -2.82 31.75 13.97
CA LYS A 160 -2.88 31.63 15.43
C LYS A 160 -3.32 30.22 15.83
N ASP A 161 -2.38 29.43 16.35
CA ASP A 161 -2.68 28.11 16.90
C ASP A 161 -2.99 28.23 18.40
N TYR A 162 -4.27 28.16 18.76
CA TYR A 162 -4.72 28.22 20.16
C TYR A 162 -4.40 26.92 20.91
N PRO A 163 -4.22 26.99 22.24
CA PRO A 163 -4.10 25.79 23.06
C PRO A 163 -5.36 24.93 22.99
N ASP A 164 -5.20 23.64 23.29
CA ASP A 164 -6.28 22.67 23.28
C ASP A 164 -7.24 22.93 24.45
N LYS A 165 -8.54 22.77 24.21
CA LYS A 165 -9.57 22.80 25.25
C LYS A 165 -9.97 21.38 25.63
N VAL A 166 -9.77 21.02 26.89
CA VAL A 166 -10.02 19.66 27.37
C VAL A 166 -11.24 19.66 28.28
N TYR A 167 -12.14 18.71 28.05
CA TYR A 167 -13.38 18.53 28.80
C TYR A 167 -13.41 17.13 29.43
N ARG A 168 -14.30 16.95 30.40
CA ARG A 168 -14.43 15.67 31.09
C ARG A 168 -15.21 14.67 30.25
N THR A 169 -16.31 15.10 29.63
CA THR A 169 -17.19 14.24 28.82
C THR A 169 -17.23 14.68 27.36
N GLU A 170 -17.53 13.73 26.48
CA GLU A 170 -17.70 13.99 25.04
C GLU A 170 -18.89 14.94 24.79
N ARG A 171 -19.93 14.88 25.61
CA ARG A 171 -21.07 15.80 25.53
C ARG A 171 -20.65 17.25 25.77
N GLU A 172 -19.95 17.52 26.87
CA GLU A 172 -19.44 18.86 27.21
C GLU A 172 -18.55 19.41 26.08
N LYS A 173 -17.67 18.56 25.55
CA LYS A 173 -16.80 18.88 24.41
C LYS A 173 -17.61 19.34 23.18
N PHE A 174 -18.62 18.57 22.75
CA PHE A 174 -19.42 18.92 21.58
C PHE A 174 -20.27 20.17 21.79
N ASP A 175 -20.82 20.37 22.98
CA ASP A 175 -21.61 21.55 23.28
C ASP A 175 -20.72 22.81 23.23
N ALA A 176 -19.46 22.72 23.69
CA ALA A 176 -18.49 23.81 23.56
C ALA A 176 -18.02 24.06 22.12
N ILE A 177 -17.83 23.01 21.30
CA ILE A 177 -17.54 23.13 19.87
C ILE A 177 -18.67 23.89 19.16
N ILE A 178 -19.93 23.52 19.42
CA ILE A 178 -21.11 24.15 18.82
C ILE A 178 -21.21 25.62 19.20
N LYS A 179 -20.94 25.96 20.47
CA LYS A 179 -20.91 27.34 20.93
C LYS A 179 -19.87 28.16 20.17
N GLU A 180 -18.66 27.64 19.98
CA GLU A 180 -17.62 28.33 19.19
C GLU A 180 -18.04 28.47 17.71
N ILE A 181 -18.61 27.43 17.09
CA ILE A 181 -19.13 27.51 15.71
C ILE A 181 -20.18 28.62 15.58
N GLN A 182 -21.12 28.73 16.54
CA GLN A 182 -22.14 29.78 16.55
C GLN A 182 -21.53 31.19 16.67
N GLU A 183 -20.53 31.36 17.53
CA GLU A 183 -19.84 32.65 17.70
C GLU A 183 -19.07 33.05 16.44
N LEU A 184 -18.39 32.10 15.78
CA LEU A 184 -17.66 32.31 14.54
C LEU A 184 -18.61 32.62 13.37
N GLN A 185 -19.71 31.88 13.27
CA GLN A 185 -20.73 32.09 12.23
C GLN A 185 -21.42 33.45 12.38
N LYS A 186 -21.73 33.88 13.62
CA LYS A 186 -22.25 35.24 13.89
C LYS A 186 -21.25 36.34 13.50
N LYS A 187 -19.95 36.08 13.64
CA LYS A 187 -18.88 37.00 13.18
C LYS A 187 -18.70 36.99 11.66
N GLY A 188 -19.21 35.97 10.97
CA GLY A 188 -19.04 35.76 9.53
C GLY A 188 -17.77 34.99 9.15
N GLN A 189 -17.06 34.41 10.11
CA GLN A 189 -15.81 33.70 9.89
C GLN A 189 -16.07 32.26 9.39
N PRO A 190 -15.43 31.80 8.30
CA PRO A 190 -15.57 30.43 7.83
C PRO A 190 -14.92 29.43 8.79
N VAL A 191 -15.56 28.27 8.95
CA VAL A 191 -15.15 27.22 9.90
C VAL A 191 -15.04 25.87 9.19
N LEU A 192 -13.89 25.21 9.38
CA LEU A 192 -13.68 23.81 9.03
C LEU A 192 -13.56 22.98 10.31
N VAL A 193 -14.44 22.01 10.49
CA VAL A 193 -14.43 21.08 11.63
C VAL A 193 -13.89 19.73 11.17
N GLY A 194 -12.79 19.27 11.75
CA GLY A 194 -12.21 17.96 11.49
C GLY A 194 -12.60 16.97 12.57
N THR A 195 -13.24 15.87 12.19
CA THR A 195 -13.59 14.74 13.05
C THR A 195 -12.76 13.50 12.66
N ILE A 196 -12.72 12.46 13.50
CA ILE A 196 -11.99 11.22 13.19
C ILE A 196 -12.88 10.11 12.57
N SER A 197 -14.20 10.19 12.77
CA SER A 197 -15.13 9.15 12.32
C SER A 197 -16.39 9.74 11.69
N ILE A 198 -17.00 8.96 10.79
CA ILE A 198 -18.25 9.35 10.11
C ILE A 198 -19.37 9.52 11.14
N GLU A 199 -19.44 8.64 12.14
CA GLU A 199 -20.43 8.72 13.20
C GLU A 199 -20.39 10.05 13.93
N LYS A 200 -19.19 10.53 14.31
CA LYS A 200 -19.02 11.81 14.99
C LYS A 200 -19.33 12.99 14.08
N SER A 201 -19.04 12.88 12.78
CA SER A 201 -19.47 13.87 11.78
C SER A 201 -20.98 13.98 11.69
N GLU A 202 -21.69 12.87 11.60
CA GLU A 202 -23.16 12.85 11.53
C GLU A 202 -23.78 13.34 12.83
N LEU A 203 -23.23 12.95 14.00
CA LEU A 203 -23.67 13.45 15.30
C LEU A 203 -23.57 14.97 15.40
N LEU A 204 -22.45 15.55 14.97
CA LEU A 204 -22.26 17.00 14.95
C LEU A 204 -23.21 17.67 13.93
N SER A 205 -23.35 17.08 12.75
CA SER A 205 -24.26 17.54 11.70
C SER A 205 -25.71 17.62 12.19
N ASP A 206 -26.19 16.59 12.88
CA ASP A 206 -27.55 16.57 13.42
C ASP A 206 -27.76 17.63 14.51
N LYS A 207 -26.76 17.85 15.37
CA LYS A 207 -26.81 18.95 16.36
C LYS A 207 -26.85 20.32 15.68
N LEU A 208 -26.06 20.54 14.62
CA LEU A 208 -26.07 21.79 13.85
C LEU A 208 -27.39 22.00 13.09
N LYS A 209 -27.98 20.94 12.51
CA LYS A 209 -29.30 20.99 11.85
C LYS A 209 -30.40 21.44 12.81
N ARG A 210 -30.42 20.88 14.03
CA ARG A 210 -31.37 21.27 15.09
C ARG A 210 -31.27 22.75 15.47
N LEU A 211 -30.09 23.35 15.30
CA LEU A 211 -29.83 24.76 15.56
C LEU A 211 -30.05 25.65 14.33
N GLY A 212 -30.48 25.09 13.19
CA GLY A 212 -30.71 25.84 11.95
C GLY A 212 -29.43 26.32 11.26
N LEU A 213 -28.27 25.74 11.59
CA LEU A 213 -26.99 26.12 10.99
C LEU A 213 -26.74 25.31 9.72
N LEU A 214 -26.71 25.99 8.56
CA LEU A 214 -26.35 25.39 7.28
C LEU A 214 -24.88 24.97 7.29
N HIS A 215 -24.62 23.72 6.93
CA HIS A 215 -23.28 23.15 6.87
C HIS A 215 -23.20 22.05 5.82
N ASN A 216 -21.98 21.72 5.41
CA ASN A 216 -21.69 20.59 4.53
C ASN A 216 -20.90 19.51 5.29
N VAL A 217 -21.13 18.25 4.96
CA VAL A 217 -20.42 17.10 5.55
C VAL A 217 -19.67 16.35 4.46
N LEU A 218 -18.41 16.02 4.74
CA LEU A 218 -17.51 15.32 3.83
C LEU A 218 -17.07 14.01 4.47
N ASN A 219 -17.47 12.89 3.88
CA ASN A 219 -17.28 11.55 4.45
C ASN A 219 -16.30 10.68 3.63
N ALA A 220 -15.49 11.29 2.75
CA ALA A 220 -14.53 10.61 1.87
C ALA A 220 -15.15 9.54 0.94
N LYS A 221 -16.40 9.76 0.50
CA LYS A 221 -17.15 8.85 -0.40
C LYS A 221 -17.13 9.29 -1.86
N PHE A 222 -17.12 10.60 -2.13
CA PHE A 222 -17.27 11.15 -3.49
C PHE A 222 -16.25 12.26 -3.75
N HIS A 223 -15.07 11.91 -4.24
CA HIS A 223 -13.93 12.83 -4.34
C HIS A 223 -14.21 14.12 -5.14
N GLU A 224 -14.90 14.04 -6.29
CA GLU A 224 -15.16 15.23 -7.13
C GLU A 224 -16.11 16.23 -6.45
N LYS A 225 -17.23 15.75 -5.90
CA LYS A 225 -18.20 16.60 -5.18
C LYS A 225 -17.58 17.19 -3.91
N GLU A 226 -16.75 16.41 -3.22
CA GLU A 226 -16.05 16.87 -2.01
C GLU A 226 -15.05 17.99 -2.32
N ALA A 227 -14.34 17.91 -3.45
CA ALA A 227 -13.43 18.96 -3.89
C ALA A 227 -14.17 20.29 -4.12
N GLU A 228 -15.33 20.26 -4.78
CA GLU A 228 -16.14 21.47 -5.01
C GLU A 228 -16.60 22.11 -3.68
N ILE A 229 -17.06 21.30 -2.73
CA ILE A 229 -17.47 21.77 -1.40
C ILE A 229 -16.29 22.40 -0.66
N ILE A 230 -15.12 21.75 -0.69
CA ILE A 230 -13.91 22.22 -0.01
C ILE A 230 -13.38 23.52 -0.62
N ALA A 231 -13.36 23.64 -1.94
CA ALA A 231 -12.97 24.88 -2.62
C ALA A 231 -13.88 26.06 -2.21
N ASN A 232 -15.14 25.78 -1.86
CA ASN A 232 -16.11 26.75 -1.36
C ASN A 232 -16.14 26.92 0.17
N ALA A 233 -15.37 26.12 0.92
CA ALA A 233 -15.38 26.16 2.39
C ALA A 233 -14.89 27.50 2.95
N GLY A 234 -14.10 28.27 2.19
CA GLY A 234 -13.60 29.59 2.58
C GLY A 234 -14.59 30.74 2.38
N LYS A 235 -15.85 30.49 1.98
CA LYS A 235 -16.88 31.54 1.86
C LYS A 235 -17.28 32.10 3.24
N PRO A 236 -17.65 33.40 3.34
CA PRO A 236 -18.13 33.98 4.59
C PRO A 236 -19.26 33.14 5.23
N SER A 237 -19.19 32.96 6.54
CA SER A 237 -20.15 32.18 7.34
C SER A 237 -20.31 30.70 6.95
N SER A 238 -19.42 30.15 6.12
CA SER A 238 -19.47 28.74 5.72
C SER A 238 -19.04 27.82 6.87
N ILE A 239 -19.79 26.72 7.06
CA ILE A 239 -19.44 25.65 8.00
C ILE A 239 -19.27 24.37 7.22
N THR A 240 -18.09 23.76 7.33
CA THR A 240 -17.76 22.49 6.67
C THR A 240 -17.26 21.50 7.70
N ILE A 241 -17.85 20.31 7.74
CA ILE A 241 -17.41 19.18 8.55
C ILE A 241 -16.67 18.20 7.63
N ALA A 242 -15.44 17.86 7.99
CA ALA A 242 -14.60 16.92 7.27
C ALA A 242 -14.24 15.73 8.16
N THR A 243 -14.63 14.54 7.73
CA THR A 243 -14.22 13.29 8.37
C THR A 243 -12.78 12.96 8.00
N ASN A 244 -11.93 12.76 9.00
CA ASN A 244 -10.48 12.60 8.91
C ASN A 244 -9.82 13.71 8.10
N MET A 245 -9.43 13.38 6.86
CA MET A 245 -8.79 14.29 5.91
C MET A 245 -9.58 14.37 4.61
N ALA A 246 -10.90 14.18 4.65
CA ALA A 246 -11.77 14.40 3.49
C ALA A 246 -11.50 15.78 2.86
N GLY A 247 -11.48 15.86 1.53
CA GLY A 247 -11.02 17.07 0.83
C GLY A 247 -9.50 17.23 0.73
N ARG A 248 -8.72 16.17 0.94
CA ARG A 248 -7.27 16.18 0.68
C ARG A 248 -6.97 16.40 -0.80
N GLY A 249 -5.98 17.25 -1.06
CA GLY A 249 -5.57 17.64 -2.42
C GLY A 249 -6.26 18.90 -2.94
N THR A 250 -7.37 19.34 -2.33
CA THR A 250 -8.05 20.58 -2.72
C THR A 250 -7.75 21.71 -1.77
N ASP A 251 -7.47 22.88 -2.35
CA ASP A 251 -7.14 24.07 -1.59
C ASP A 251 -8.39 24.85 -1.16
N ILE A 252 -8.44 25.24 0.11
CA ILE A 252 -9.50 26.12 0.62
C ILE A 252 -9.09 27.55 0.31
N VAL A 253 -9.80 28.17 -0.62
CA VAL A 253 -9.58 29.56 -1.02
C VAL A 253 -10.51 30.46 -0.21
N LEU A 254 -9.95 31.44 0.50
CA LEU A 254 -10.75 32.44 1.22
C LEU A 254 -11.57 33.25 0.21
N GLY A 255 -12.87 33.41 0.47
CA GLY A 255 -13.84 33.99 -0.48
C GLY A 255 -14.54 32.96 -1.38
N GLY A 256 -14.08 31.71 -1.39
CA GLY A 256 -14.62 30.60 -2.18
C GLY A 256 -13.89 30.37 -3.50
N ILE A 257 -14.42 29.43 -4.31
CA ILE A 257 -13.82 29.06 -5.59
C ILE A 257 -13.79 30.24 -6.57
N GLN A 258 -12.67 30.42 -7.26
CA GLN A 258 -12.41 31.54 -8.18
C GLN A 258 -12.89 31.21 -9.61
N VAL A 259 -14.21 30.97 -9.78
CA VAL A 259 -14.81 30.60 -11.08
C VAL A 259 -14.41 31.56 -12.22
N TYR A 260 -14.26 32.85 -11.89
CA TYR A 260 -13.88 33.87 -12.85
C TYR A 260 -12.51 33.61 -13.49
N LYS A 261 -11.57 32.91 -12.81
CA LYS A 261 -10.23 32.62 -13.37
C LYS A 261 -10.30 31.63 -14.52
N ASP A 262 -11.06 30.55 -14.38
CA ASP A 262 -11.22 29.56 -15.45
C ASP A 262 -11.94 30.17 -16.66
N GLN A 263 -12.93 31.04 -16.39
CA GLN A 263 -13.63 31.80 -17.43
C GLN A 263 -12.72 32.83 -18.10
N LEU A 264 -11.79 33.44 -17.35
CA LEU A 264 -10.81 34.39 -17.84
C LEU A 264 -9.77 33.71 -18.72
N ASP A 265 -9.24 32.57 -18.30
CA ASP A 265 -8.21 31.84 -19.06
C ASP A 265 -8.78 31.22 -20.34
N SER A 266 -10.02 30.73 -20.32
CA SER A 266 -10.75 30.28 -21.53
C SER A 266 -11.23 31.41 -22.45
N PHE A 267 -11.03 32.68 -22.08
CA PHE A 267 -11.41 33.81 -22.91
C PHE A 267 -10.35 34.06 -24.00
N GLN A 268 -10.77 33.88 -25.26
CA GLN A 268 -9.91 34.02 -26.45
C GLN A 268 -9.39 35.44 -26.65
N GLU A 269 -8.09 35.55 -26.90
CA GLU A 269 -7.32 36.81 -26.95
C GLU A 269 -7.23 37.37 -28.39
N ASP A 270 -8.36 37.50 -29.07
CA ASP A 270 -8.38 37.94 -30.47
C ASP A 270 -8.28 39.47 -30.64
N GLU A 271 -8.42 40.22 -29.55
CA GLU A 271 -8.43 41.69 -29.51
C GLU A 271 -7.49 42.21 -28.41
N SER A 272 -6.77 43.30 -28.67
CA SER A 272 -5.85 43.90 -27.67
C SER A 272 -6.56 44.30 -26.39
N ALA A 273 -7.79 44.80 -26.49
CA ALA A 273 -8.63 45.17 -25.34
C ALA A 273 -8.95 43.97 -24.43
N ILE A 274 -9.05 42.75 -24.98
CA ILE A 274 -9.30 41.53 -24.19
C ILE A 274 -8.04 41.12 -23.44
N LEU A 275 -6.86 41.25 -24.08
CA LEU A 275 -5.58 41.00 -23.43
C LEU A 275 -5.35 41.96 -22.25
N GLU A 276 -5.59 43.25 -22.45
CA GLU A 276 -5.47 44.28 -21.42
C GLU A 276 -6.48 44.08 -20.28
N PHE A 277 -7.72 43.73 -20.61
CA PHE A 277 -8.74 43.31 -19.63
C PHE A 277 -8.27 42.12 -18.78
N LYS A 278 -7.75 41.05 -19.41
CA LYS A 278 -7.24 39.87 -18.68
C LYS A 278 -6.11 40.24 -17.73
N GLN A 279 -5.20 41.10 -18.16
CA GLN A 279 -4.11 41.57 -17.31
C GLN A 279 -4.61 42.42 -16.13
N ALA A 280 -5.57 43.33 -16.37
CA ALA A 280 -6.16 44.16 -15.34
C ALA A 280 -6.89 43.32 -14.27
N VAL A 281 -7.71 42.35 -14.69
CA VAL A 281 -8.39 41.42 -13.77
C VAL A 281 -7.40 40.56 -12.98
N LYS A 282 -6.32 40.06 -13.62
CA LYS A 282 -5.26 39.29 -12.92
C LYS A 282 -4.52 40.12 -11.86
N LYS A 283 -4.38 41.43 -12.09
CA LYS A 283 -3.79 42.38 -11.13
C LYS A 283 -4.79 42.89 -10.07
N LEU A 284 -6.05 42.46 -10.13
CA LEU A 284 -7.15 42.97 -9.29
C LEU A 284 -7.38 44.49 -9.45
N ASP A 285 -7.08 45.03 -10.64
CA ASP A 285 -7.32 46.42 -11.00
C ASP A 285 -8.67 46.55 -11.72
N PHE A 286 -9.74 46.64 -10.94
CA PHE A 286 -11.10 46.58 -11.47
C PHE A 286 -11.54 47.87 -12.18
N GLU A 287 -10.96 49.02 -11.85
CA GLU A 287 -11.27 50.28 -12.51
C GLU A 287 -10.78 50.26 -13.96
N ASN A 288 -9.52 49.86 -14.17
CA ASN A 288 -8.99 49.72 -15.52
C ASN A 288 -9.66 48.57 -16.27
N ALA A 289 -9.94 47.45 -15.61
CA ALA A 289 -10.69 46.35 -16.24
C ALA A 289 -12.05 46.83 -16.79
N LYS A 290 -12.79 47.66 -16.05
CA LYS A 290 -14.07 48.22 -16.50
C LYS A 290 -13.93 49.11 -17.73
N ASN A 291 -12.82 49.86 -17.83
CA ASN A 291 -12.53 50.68 -19.00
C ASN A 291 -12.27 49.82 -20.24
N PHE A 292 -11.48 48.75 -20.12
CA PHE A 292 -11.18 47.85 -21.23
C PHE A 292 -12.40 47.07 -21.74
N VAL A 293 -13.34 46.71 -20.85
CA VAL A 293 -14.62 46.09 -21.23
C VAL A 293 -15.40 46.97 -22.22
N ASN A 294 -15.37 48.30 -22.04
CA ASN A 294 -16.06 49.24 -22.93
C ASN A 294 -15.44 49.31 -24.32
N GLY A 295 -14.16 48.94 -24.46
CA GLY A 295 -13.43 48.91 -25.73
C GLY A 295 -13.59 47.62 -26.53
N ILE A 296 -14.30 46.60 -26.01
CA ILE A 296 -14.53 45.34 -26.71
C ILE A 296 -15.59 45.54 -27.80
N SER A 297 -15.24 45.17 -29.03
CA SER A 297 -16.08 45.41 -30.21
C SER A 297 -17.33 44.53 -30.29
N SER A 298 -17.21 43.25 -29.92
CA SER A 298 -18.31 42.28 -29.94
C SER A 298 -19.17 42.35 -28.67
N GLN A 299 -20.48 42.54 -28.87
CA GLN A 299 -21.46 42.59 -27.77
C GLN A 299 -21.51 41.30 -26.94
N ILE A 300 -21.29 40.13 -27.56
CA ILE A 300 -21.25 38.84 -26.87
C ILE A 300 -20.00 38.75 -25.98
N LYS A 301 -18.84 39.13 -26.52
CA LYS A 301 -17.57 39.12 -25.78
C LYS A 301 -17.59 40.13 -24.64
N ARG A 302 -18.21 41.31 -24.86
CA ARG A 302 -18.40 42.34 -23.84
C ARG A 302 -19.26 41.84 -22.68
N LYS A 303 -20.41 41.23 -22.95
CA LYS A 303 -21.27 40.65 -21.90
C LYS A 303 -20.52 39.58 -21.09
N LYS A 304 -19.77 38.69 -21.76
CA LYS A 304 -18.93 37.69 -21.08
C LYS A 304 -17.86 38.35 -20.19
N ALA A 305 -17.24 39.44 -20.65
CA ALA A 305 -16.26 40.18 -19.86
C ALA A 305 -16.89 40.89 -18.64
N GLU A 306 -18.09 41.45 -18.80
CA GLU A 306 -18.88 42.03 -17.70
C GLU A 306 -19.23 40.97 -16.64
N ASP A 307 -19.65 39.78 -17.06
CA ASP A 307 -19.95 38.65 -16.16
C ASP A 307 -18.69 38.20 -15.38
N ILE A 308 -17.54 38.07 -16.06
CA ILE A 308 -16.25 37.70 -15.44
C ILE A 308 -15.83 38.77 -14.42
N LEU A 309 -15.93 40.05 -14.79
CA LEU A 309 -15.57 41.17 -13.91
C LEU A 309 -16.48 41.21 -12.68
N GLY A 310 -17.79 41.03 -12.85
CA GLY A 310 -18.75 40.97 -11.75
C GLY A 310 -18.45 39.83 -10.78
N GLN A 311 -18.11 38.63 -11.28
CA GLN A 311 -17.69 37.52 -10.44
C GLN A 311 -16.36 37.78 -9.71
N ALA A 312 -15.40 38.42 -10.36
CA ALA A 312 -14.10 38.75 -9.77
C ALA A 312 -14.24 39.77 -8.62
N ILE A 313 -15.06 40.81 -8.80
CA ILE A 313 -15.36 41.81 -7.77
C ILE A 313 -16.07 41.13 -6.60
N LEU A 314 -17.12 40.34 -6.86
CA LEU A 314 -17.85 39.62 -5.81
C LEU A 314 -16.95 38.67 -5.01
N TRP A 315 -16.02 37.99 -5.69
CA TRP A 315 -15.04 37.14 -5.02
C TRP A 315 -14.11 37.96 -4.12
N LYS A 316 -13.60 39.10 -4.61
CA LYS A 316 -12.70 39.98 -3.86
C LYS A 316 -13.38 40.57 -2.61
N GLU A 317 -14.62 41.02 -2.72
CA GLU A 317 -15.42 41.48 -1.58
C GLU A 317 -15.56 40.40 -0.51
N ARG A 318 -15.87 39.16 -0.91
CA ARG A 318 -15.97 38.02 0.02
C ARG A 318 -14.62 37.68 0.63
N HIS A 319 -13.56 37.70 -0.17
CA HIS A 319 -12.21 37.42 0.29
C HIS A 319 -11.77 38.43 1.36
N ASP A 320 -11.95 39.73 1.10
CA ASP A 320 -11.58 40.80 2.03
C ASP A 320 -12.40 40.73 3.32
N LEU A 321 -13.70 40.46 3.23
CA LEU A 321 -14.53 40.22 4.40
C LEU A 321 -13.97 39.08 5.25
N VAL A 322 -13.59 37.95 4.64
CA VAL A 322 -13.03 36.81 5.38
C VAL A 322 -11.70 37.15 6.02
N LEU A 323 -10.83 37.90 5.35
CA LEU A 323 -9.57 38.38 5.91
C LEU A 323 -9.80 39.25 7.16
N GLU A 324 -10.74 40.21 7.08
CA GLU A 324 -11.13 41.07 8.20
C GLU A 324 -11.71 40.28 9.38
N LYS A 325 -12.44 39.19 9.12
CA LYS A 325 -12.98 38.30 10.15
C LYS A 325 -11.95 37.34 10.74
N GLY A 326 -10.68 37.42 10.32
CA GLY A 326 -9.58 36.62 10.87
C GLY A 326 -9.29 35.34 10.10
N GLY A 327 -9.79 35.21 8.86
CA GLY A 327 -9.52 34.10 7.95
C GLY A 327 -10.21 32.78 8.33
N LEU A 328 -9.70 31.66 7.81
CA LEU A 328 -10.28 30.34 8.09
C LEU A 328 -9.99 29.88 9.52
N PHE A 329 -11.04 29.46 10.23
CA PHE A 329 -10.90 28.84 11.55
C PHE A 329 -10.98 27.32 11.44
N ILE A 330 -9.98 26.62 11.99
CA ILE A 330 -9.92 25.16 12.04
C ILE A 330 -10.29 24.67 13.44
N LEU A 331 -11.26 23.78 13.53
CA LEU A 331 -11.66 23.10 14.76
C LEU A 331 -11.36 21.60 14.63
N GLY A 332 -10.41 21.09 15.41
CA GLY A 332 -10.24 19.65 15.59
C GLY A 332 -11.16 19.17 16.71
N THR A 333 -12.01 18.19 16.47
CA THR A 333 -12.90 17.66 17.53
C THR A 333 -12.19 16.66 18.44
N GLU A 334 -11.04 16.14 18.00
CA GLU A 334 -10.17 15.16 18.66
C GLU A 334 -8.73 15.27 18.14
N ARG A 335 -7.79 14.62 18.84
CA ARG A 335 -6.42 14.39 18.36
C ARG A 335 -6.37 13.11 17.53
N HIS A 336 -5.67 13.15 16.40
CA HIS A 336 -5.37 11.95 15.63
C HIS A 336 -4.26 11.14 16.29
N GLU A 337 -4.08 9.91 15.84
CA GLU A 337 -3.00 9.01 16.28
C GLU A 337 -1.60 9.59 16.09
N ALA A 338 -1.43 10.51 15.14
CA ALA A 338 -0.16 11.16 14.85
C ALA A 338 -0.30 12.70 14.75
N ARG A 339 0.64 13.40 15.38
CA ARG A 339 0.73 14.87 15.41
C ARG A 339 0.86 15.47 14.02
N ARG A 340 1.50 14.73 13.11
CA ARG A 340 1.59 15.07 11.68
C ARG A 340 0.20 15.28 11.06
N ILE A 341 -0.79 14.45 11.40
CA ILE A 341 -2.14 14.51 10.82
C ILE A 341 -2.88 15.72 11.39
N ASP A 342 -2.75 15.98 12.68
CA ASP A 342 -3.29 17.20 13.30
C ASP A 342 -2.72 18.46 12.65
N ASN A 343 -1.40 18.48 12.39
CA ASN A 343 -0.74 19.61 11.74
C ASN A 343 -1.20 19.78 10.28
N GLN A 344 -1.56 18.70 9.59
CA GLN A 344 -2.16 18.79 8.25
C GLN A 344 -3.54 19.44 8.30
N LEU A 345 -4.35 19.13 9.31
CA LEU A 345 -5.64 19.79 9.54
C LEU A 345 -5.45 21.28 9.84
N ARG A 346 -4.53 21.64 10.75
CA ARG A 346 -4.16 23.05 11.04
C ARG A 346 -3.66 23.78 9.79
N GLY A 347 -2.86 23.09 8.97
CA GLY A 347 -2.27 23.58 7.72
C GLY A 347 -3.28 23.89 6.61
N ARG A 348 -4.57 23.57 6.80
CA ARG A 348 -5.66 24.01 5.92
C ARG A 348 -5.94 25.50 6.05
N SER A 349 -5.54 26.13 7.17
CA SER A 349 -5.66 27.56 7.41
C SER A 349 -4.30 28.28 7.37
N GLY A 350 -4.34 29.60 7.11
CA GLY A 350 -3.19 30.49 7.11
C GLY A 350 -2.22 30.27 5.94
N ARG A 351 -2.77 29.98 4.75
CA ARG A 351 -2.00 29.72 3.54
C ARG A 351 -1.55 31.02 2.89
N GLN A 352 -0.37 31.04 2.27
CA GLN A 352 0.22 32.23 1.64
C GLN A 352 0.26 33.48 2.56
N GLY A 353 0.37 33.27 3.87
CA GLY A 353 0.39 34.37 4.85
C GLY A 353 -1.00 34.91 5.21
N ASP A 354 -2.08 34.26 4.77
CA ASP A 354 -3.43 34.61 5.17
C ASP A 354 -3.59 34.56 6.71
N PRO A 355 -4.43 35.43 7.30
CA PRO A 355 -4.86 35.27 8.67
C PRO A 355 -5.61 33.95 8.81
N GLY A 356 -5.58 33.40 10.01
CA GLY A 356 -6.25 32.14 10.29
C GLY A 356 -6.07 31.74 11.74
N ALA A 357 -6.88 30.79 12.17
CA ALA A 357 -6.80 30.24 13.50
C ALA A 357 -7.02 28.72 13.51
N SER A 358 -6.47 28.05 14.51
CA SER A 358 -6.79 26.65 14.78
C SER A 358 -6.96 26.40 16.27
N ARG A 359 -7.84 25.47 16.63
CA ARG A 359 -8.03 24.97 18.00
C ARG A 359 -8.45 23.52 17.98
N PHE A 360 -7.99 22.75 18.98
CA PHE A 360 -8.45 21.39 19.20
C PHE A 360 -9.28 21.31 20.48
N TYR A 361 -10.33 20.49 20.42
CA TYR A 361 -11.21 20.15 21.50
C TYR A 361 -10.99 18.68 21.85
N LEU A 362 -10.93 18.37 23.14
CA LEU A 362 -10.64 17.02 23.62
C LEU A 362 -11.54 16.66 24.78
N SER A 363 -11.79 15.37 24.94
CA SER A 363 -12.51 14.77 26.06
C SER A 363 -11.66 13.65 26.67
N LEU A 364 -11.80 13.43 27.98
CA LEU A 364 -11.24 12.25 28.64
C LEU A 364 -11.88 10.94 28.13
N GLU A 365 -13.05 11.02 27.49
CA GLU A 365 -13.75 9.90 26.87
C GLU A 365 -13.36 9.64 25.42
N ASP A 366 -12.47 10.44 24.82
CA ASP A 366 -11.99 10.23 23.44
C ASP A 366 -11.14 8.96 23.33
N ASP A 367 -11.09 8.36 22.14
CA ASP A 367 -10.44 7.06 21.91
C ASP A 367 -8.95 7.08 22.30
N LEU A 368 -8.24 8.16 21.95
CA LEU A 368 -6.84 8.35 22.33
C LEU A 368 -6.64 8.39 23.86
N MET A 369 -7.63 8.91 24.60
CA MET A 369 -7.56 9.08 26.06
C MET A 369 -7.97 7.82 26.81
N ARG A 370 -8.93 7.04 26.29
CA ARG A 370 -9.36 5.75 26.87
C ARG A 370 -8.21 4.76 27.00
N ILE A 371 -7.29 4.75 26.03
CA ILE A 371 -6.11 3.87 26.02
C ILE A 371 -5.19 4.11 27.24
N PHE A 372 -5.26 5.28 27.90
CA PHE A 372 -4.30 5.70 28.93
C PHE A 372 -4.89 5.91 30.34
N GLY A 373 -6.00 5.25 30.66
CA GLY A 373 -6.54 5.25 32.03
C GLY A 373 -7.21 6.57 32.41
N SER A 374 -7.97 7.13 31.47
CA SER A 374 -8.77 8.35 31.65
C SER A 374 -9.73 8.26 32.83
N ASP A 375 -10.19 7.07 33.21
CA ASP A 375 -11.06 6.83 34.36
C ASP A 375 -10.44 7.33 35.68
N ARG A 376 -9.13 7.14 35.87
CA ARG A 376 -8.44 7.61 37.09
C ARG A 376 -8.37 9.14 37.12
N ILE A 377 -8.09 9.76 35.98
CA ILE A 377 -8.01 11.22 35.86
C ILE A 377 -9.40 11.83 36.07
N SER A 378 -10.42 11.29 35.42
CA SER A 378 -11.82 11.72 35.57
C SER A 378 -12.30 11.61 37.03
N SER A 379 -11.99 10.49 37.69
CA SER A 379 -12.33 10.27 39.11
C SER A 379 -11.66 11.26 40.07
N ILE A 380 -10.40 11.62 39.80
CA ILE A 380 -9.66 12.62 40.59
C ILE A 380 -10.28 14.01 40.40
N MET A 381 -10.65 14.37 39.17
CA MET A 381 -11.26 15.67 38.86
C MET A 381 -12.64 15.83 39.51
N LEU A 382 -13.46 14.78 39.55
CA LEU A 382 -14.74 14.77 40.28
C LEU A 382 -14.54 15.02 41.78
N LYS A 383 -13.51 14.42 42.38
CA LYS A 383 -13.17 14.63 43.80
C LYS A 383 -12.65 16.05 44.10
N LEU A 384 -12.09 16.73 43.09
CA LEU A 384 -11.61 18.11 43.19
C LEU A 384 -12.72 19.15 43.00
N GLY A 385 -13.98 18.74 42.80
CA GLY A 385 -15.14 19.64 42.75
C GLY A 385 -15.30 20.38 41.42
N MET A 386 -14.85 19.80 40.31
CA MET A 386 -14.98 20.40 38.98
C MET A 386 -16.45 20.44 38.52
N GLU A 387 -16.91 21.60 38.03
CA GLU A 387 -18.29 21.79 37.55
C GLU A 387 -18.50 21.28 36.11
N GLU A 388 -19.74 20.95 35.75
CA GLU A 388 -20.08 20.47 34.41
C GLU A 388 -19.84 21.57 33.36
N GLY A 389 -19.08 21.25 32.30
CA GLY A 389 -18.76 22.18 31.22
C GLY A 389 -17.55 23.09 31.49
N GLN A 390 -16.86 22.92 32.62
CA GLN A 390 -15.63 23.66 32.91
C GLN A 390 -14.43 23.10 32.13
N GLU A 391 -13.65 24.00 31.53
CA GLU A 391 -12.42 23.65 30.80
C GLU A 391 -11.32 23.18 31.76
N ILE A 392 -10.67 22.05 31.46
CA ILE A 392 -9.57 21.49 32.25
C ILE A 392 -8.26 22.16 31.84
N GLU A 393 -7.91 23.27 32.49
CA GLU A 393 -6.63 23.95 32.28
C GLU A 393 -5.57 23.42 33.26
N HIS A 394 -4.97 22.27 32.94
CA HIS A 394 -3.87 21.74 33.76
C HIS A 394 -2.72 21.18 32.91
N LYS A 395 -1.49 21.67 33.15
CA LYS A 395 -0.26 21.25 32.43
C LYS A 395 -0.05 19.73 32.45
N MET A 396 -0.49 19.05 33.50
CA MET A 396 -0.42 17.59 33.60
C MET A 396 -1.24 16.90 32.49
N VAL A 397 -2.42 17.42 32.18
CA VAL A 397 -3.34 16.84 31.17
C VAL A 397 -2.78 17.06 29.77
N THR A 398 -2.30 18.26 29.46
CA THR A 398 -1.63 18.56 28.19
C THR A 398 -0.40 17.67 27.97
N ASN A 399 0.42 17.48 29.00
CA ASN A 399 1.58 16.58 28.92
C ASN A 399 1.19 15.11 28.78
N ALA A 400 0.09 14.69 29.40
CA ALA A 400 -0.43 13.33 29.24
C ALA A 400 -0.88 13.08 27.80
N ILE A 401 -1.65 14.00 27.20
CA ILE A 401 -2.10 13.92 25.79
C ILE A 401 -0.90 13.79 24.84
N ALA A 402 0.11 14.65 25.00
CA ALA A 402 1.30 14.61 24.15
C ALA A 402 2.09 13.29 24.28
N ARG A 403 2.17 12.71 25.49
CA ARG A 403 2.79 11.40 25.72
C ARG A 403 1.99 10.27 25.10
N SER A 404 0.66 10.31 25.22
CA SER A 404 -0.23 9.32 24.61
C SER A 404 -0.07 9.29 23.10
N GLN A 405 -0.12 10.45 22.45
CA GLN A 405 0.08 10.56 20.99
C GLN A 405 1.45 10.02 20.57
N LYS A 406 2.54 10.43 21.23
CA LYS A 406 3.89 9.93 20.93
C LYS A 406 4.02 8.41 21.07
N ARG A 407 3.31 7.81 22.04
CA ARG A 407 3.32 6.36 22.24
C ARG A 407 2.56 5.62 21.15
N VAL A 408 1.41 6.15 20.71
CA VAL A 408 0.67 5.59 19.56
C VAL A 408 1.50 5.71 18.27
N GLU A 409 2.17 6.85 18.05
CA GLU A 409 3.11 7.03 16.94
C GLU A 409 4.23 6.00 16.95
N SER A 410 4.85 5.78 18.11
CA SER A 410 5.92 4.79 18.28
C SER A 410 5.42 3.37 18.02
N HIS A 411 4.23 3.04 18.52
CA HIS A 411 3.60 1.73 18.27
C HIS A 411 3.33 1.50 16.78
N ASN A 412 2.75 2.49 16.09
CA ASN A 412 2.51 2.43 14.66
C ASN A 412 3.82 2.35 13.86
N PHE A 413 4.88 3.03 14.32
CA PHE A 413 6.22 2.92 13.73
C PHE A 413 6.77 1.49 13.88
N ASP A 414 6.67 0.89 15.06
CA ASP A 414 7.14 -0.48 15.31
C ASP A 414 6.38 -1.51 14.46
N ILE A 415 5.06 -1.35 14.30
CA ILE A 415 4.25 -2.19 13.39
C ILE A 415 4.79 -2.09 11.95
N ARG A 416 4.98 -0.86 11.44
CA ARG A 416 5.51 -0.65 10.08
C ARG A 416 6.91 -1.21 9.92
N LYS A 417 7.76 -1.04 10.93
CA LYS A 417 9.13 -1.55 10.95
C LYS A 417 9.13 -3.07 10.89
N HIS A 418 8.33 -3.74 11.73
CA HIS A 418 8.22 -5.19 11.69
C HIS A 418 7.69 -5.67 10.33
N LEU A 419 6.61 -5.08 9.80
CA LEU A 419 6.09 -5.41 8.48
C LEU A 419 7.18 -5.34 7.39
N LEU A 420 8.01 -4.29 7.42
CA LEU A 420 9.14 -4.12 6.50
C LEU A 420 10.22 -5.20 6.72
N GLU A 421 10.58 -5.52 7.97
CA GLU A 421 11.59 -6.53 8.28
C GLU A 421 11.22 -7.93 7.76
N TYR A 422 9.93 -8.30 7.83
CA TYR A 422 9.43 -9.55 7.26
C TYR A 422 9.39 -9.50 5.73
N ASP A 423 8.86 -8.41 5.14
CA ASP A 423 8.84 -8.26 3.67
C ASP A 423 10.24 -8.16 3.07
N ASP A 424 11.26 -7.66 3.78
CA ASP A 424 12.65 -7.63 3.30
C ASP A 424 13.21 -9.03 3.04
N VAL A 425 12.75 -10.05 3.79
CA VAL A 425 13.11 -11.45 3.54
C VAL A 425 12.48 -11.92 2.24
N MET A 426 11.16 -11.72 2.11
CA MET A 426 10.40 -12.07 0.91
C MET A 426 10.89 -11.30 -0.32
N ASN A 427 11.29 -10.05 -0.16
CA ASN A 427 11.75 -9.19 -1.24
C ASN A 427 13.07 -9.69 -1.84
N ARG A 428 13.99 -10.23 -1.03
CA ARG A 428 15.23 -10.85 -1.54
C ARG A 428 14.92 -12.07 -2.40
N GLN A 429 14.04 -12.95 -1.92
CA GLN A 429 13.59 -14.13 -2.66
C GLN A 429 12.86 -13.74 -3.95
N ARG A 430 11.95 -12.76 -3.86
CA ARG A 430 11.20 -12.20 -4.99
C ARG A 430 12.12 -11.61 -6.05
N MET A 431 13.13 -10.83 -5.66
CA MET A 431 14.09 -10.25 -6.60
C MET A 431 14.90 -11.32 -7.32
N PHE A 432 15.24 -12.42 -6.65
CA PHE A 432 15.91 -13.57 -7.29
C PHE A 432 15.01 -14.25 -8.31
N ILE A 433 13.78 -14.61 -7.93
CA ILE A 433 12.83 -15.29 -8.82
C ILE A 433 12.41 -14.39 -9.98
N TYR A 434 12.15 -13.10 -9.72
CA TYR A 434 11.77 -12.16 -10.77
C TYR A 434 12.92 -11.88 -11.73
N LYS A 435 14.18 -11.93 -11.27
CA LYS A 435 15.33 -11.87 -12.18
C LYS A 435 15.34 -13.06 -13.14
N ILE A 436 15.19 -14.28 -12.63
CA ILE A 436 15.14 -15.50 -13.47
C ILE A 436 13.95 -15.42 -14.44
N ARG A 437 12.77 -15.08 -13.94
CA ARG A 437 11.54 -14.94 -14.74
C ARG A 437 11.71 -13.90 -15.85
N ASN A 438 12.29 -12.75 -15.55
CA ASN A 438 12.57 -11.71 -16.55
C ASN A 438 13.64 -12.16 -17.56
N ASP A 439 14.70 -12.84 -17.11
CA ASP A 439 15.72 -13.38 -18.01
C ASP A 439 15.10 -14.37 -19.01
N VAL A 440 14.19 -15.24 -18.57
CA VAL A 440 13.48 -16.21 -19.43
C VAL A 440 12.46 -15.53 -20.35
N LEU A 441 11.81 -14.45 -19.90
CA LEU A 441 10.87 -13.67 -20.72
C LEU A 441 11.56 -12.85 -21.81
N TYR A 442 12.72 -12.26 -21.51
CA TYR A 442 13.41 -11.32 -22.40
C TYR A 442 14.52 -11.94 -23.25
N LYS A 443 15.15 -13.03 -22.79
CA LYS A 443 16.15 -13.74 -23.59
C LYS A 443 15.44 -14.71 -24.52
N ASN A 444 15.84 -14.70 -25.79
CA ASN A 444 15.35 -15.66 -26.77
C ASN A 444 15.98 -17.05 -26.62
N ASP A 445 17.10 -17.15 -25.90
CA ASP A 445 17.85 -18.40 -25.71
C ASP A 445 18.11 -18.60 -24.21
N VAL A 446 17.56 -19.68 -23.66
CA VAL A 446 17.70 -20.08 -22.25
C VAL A 446 18.60 -21.32 -22.09
N SER A 447 19.18 -21.82 -23.19
CA SER A 447 19.96 -23.06 -23.22
C SER A 447 21.13 -23.04 -22.24
N GLU A 448 21.85 -21.91 -22.15
CA GLU A 448 22.98 -21.76 -21.21
C GLU A 448 22.55 -21.95 -19.74
N LEU A 449 21.38 -21.42 -19.37
CA LEU A 449 20.83 -21.57 -18.03
C LEU A 449 20.44 -23.02 -17.77
N ILE A 450 19.85 -23.68 -18.76
CA ILE A 450 19.45 -25.09 -18.66
C ILE A 450 20.68 -25.99 -18.54
N TYR A 451 21.74 -25.77 -19.33
CA TYR A 451 22.98 -26.54 -19.21
C TYR A 451 23.64 -26.40 -17.84
N ALA A 452 23.64 -25.19 -17.26
CA ALA A 452 24.12 -24.98 -15.90
C ALA A 452 23.25 -25.72 -14.87
N TRP A 453 21.92 -25.69 -15.03
CA TRP A 453 21.01 -26.41 -14.13
C TRP A 453 21.09 -27.93 -14.26
N ILE A 454 21.41 -28.46 -15.44
CA ILE A 454 21.71 -29.89 -15.62
C ILE A 454 22.91 -30.27 -14.75
N ASP A 455 23.99 -29.49 -14.78
CA ASP A 455 25.16 -29.74 -13.93
C ASP A 455 24.79 -29.74 -12.46
N GLU A 456 24.11 -28.69 -11.98
CA GLU A 456 23.73 -28.57 -10.58
C GLU A 456 22.79 -29.71 -10.12
N VAL A 457 21.81 -30.09 -10.95
CA VAL A 457 20.90 -31.21 -10.63
C VAL A 457 21.68 -32.53 -10.57
N VAL A 458 22.57 -32.80 -11.52
CA VAL A 458 23.42 -34.01 -11.52
C VAL A 458 24.31 -34.04 -10.28
N GLU A 459 24.96 -32.91 -9.94
CA GLU A 459 25.80 -32.78 -8.75
C GLU A 459 25.00 -33.10 -7.47
N ASN A 460 23.81 -32.50 -7.31
CA ASN A 460 22.96 -32.72 -6.15
C ASN A 460 22.49 -34.18 -6.02
N GLN A 461 22.17 -34.84 -7.14
CA GLN A 461 21.79 -36.27 -7.09
C GLN A 461 22.98 -37.17 -6.75
N ILE A 462 24.18 -36.86 -7.26
CA ILE A 462 25.40 -37.59 -6.91
C ILE A 462 25.73 -37.39 -5.43
N LEU A 463 25.60 -36.19 -4.88
CA LEU A 463 25.78 -35.95 -3.45
C LEU A 463 24.76 -36.71 -2.59
N THR A 464 23.54 -36.91 -3.10
CA THR A 464 22.46 -37.61 -2.39
C THR A 464 22.68 -39.13 -2.36
N TYR A 465 23.02 -39.75 -3.48
CA TYR A 465 23.12 -41.23 -3.60
C TYR A 465 24.55 -41.77 -3.56
N CYS A 466 25.53 -40.94 -3.92
CA CYS A 466 26.93 -41.33 -4.13
C CYS A 466 27.87 -40.43 -3.33
N ASP A 467 27.57 -40.22 -2.05
CA ASP A 467 28.40 -39.40 -1.18
C ASP A 467 29.78 -40.05 -0.93
N GLY A 468 30.83 -39.22 -0.95
CA GLY A 468 32.22 -39.65 -0.77
C GLY A 468 32.84 -40.41 -1.95
N ASN A 469 34.13 -40.75 -1.81
CA ASN A 469 34.96 -41.35 -2.86
C ASN A 469 35.03 -42.89 -2.82
N ASN A 470 34.07 -43.56 -2.18
CA ASN A 470 34.06 -45.03 -2.10
C ASN A 470 32.93 -45.60 -2.98
N PRO A 471 33.22 -46.06 -4.21
CA PRO A 471 32.21 -46.57 -5.13
C PRO A 471 31.37 -47.74 -4.59
N ASN A 472 31.91 -48.50 -3.64
CA ASN A 472 31.24 -49.68 -3.09
C ASN A 472 30.13 -49.32 -2.08
N SER A 473 30.13 -48.10 -1.54
CA SER A 473 29.10 -47.62 -0.61
C SER A 473 28.03 -46.76 -1.27
N TRP A 474 28.12 -46.57 -2.59
CA TRP A 474 27.17 -45.78 -3.35
C TRP A 474 25.85 -46.54 -3.58
N ASP A 475 24.74 -45.81 -3.51
CA ASP A 475 23.43 -46.32 -3.91
C ASP A 475 23.26 -46.23 -5.43
N LEU A 476 23.83 -47.21 -6.13
CA LEU A 476 23.73 -47.31 -7.59
C LEU A 476 22.30 -47.64 -8.05
N ALA A 477 21.45 -48.20 -7.19
CA ALA A 477 20.06 -48.45 -7.54
C ALA A 477 19.30 -47.13 -7.62
N GLY A 478 19.44 -46.27 -6.60
CA GLY A 478 18.81 -44.95 -6.56
C GLY A 478 19.26 -44.04 -7.71
N ILE A 479 20.56 -44.03 -8.05
CA ILE A 479 21.04 -43.20 -9.17
C ILE A 479 20.53 -43.72 -10.52
N ASN A 480 20.46 -45.04 -10.74
CA ASN A 480 19.94 -45.61 -11.98
C ASN A 480 18.42 -45.37 -12.11
N GLU A 481 17.65 -45.48 -11.02
CA GLU A 481 16.23 -45.10 -11.01
C GLU A 481 16.02 -43.61 -11.37
N TRP A 482 16.87 -42.73 -10.84
CA TRP A 482 16.83 -41.32 -11.21
C TRP A 482 17.19 -41.08 -12.67
N LEU A 483 18.21 -41.75 -13.21
CA LEU A 483 18.59 -41.65 -14.64
C LEU A 483 17.47 -42.12 -15.57
N VAL A 484 16.79 -43.21 -15.22
CA VAL A 484 15.57 -43.65 -15.91
C VAL A 484 14.49 -42.57 -15.84
N SER A 485 14.35 -41.87 -14.71
CA SER A 485 13.35 -40.81 -14.55
C SER A 485 13.53 -39.63 -15.52
N ILE A 486 14.75 -39.41 -16.03
CA ILE A 486 15.08 -38.38 -17.04
C ILE A 486 15.28 -38.99 -18.44
N ASN A 487 14.78 -40.21 -18.69
CA ASN A 487 14.93 -40.94 -19.96
C ASN A 487 16.39 -41.08 -20.42
N LEU A 488 17.33 -41.20 -19.49
CA LEU A 488 18.74 -41.38 -19.77
C LEU A 488 19.14 -42.82 -19.44
N GLU A 489 19.27 -43.66 -20.47
CA GLU A 489 19.68 -45.05 -20.32
C GLU A 489 21.20 -45.16 -20.18
N LEU A 490 21.70 -44.94 -18.98
CA LEU A 490 23.08 -45.24 -18.62
C LEU A 490 23.12 -46.45 -17.67
N ASN A 491 23.92 -47.45 -18.01
CA ASN A 491 24.21 -48.56 -17.10
C ASN A 491 25.48 -48.23 -16.32
N ILE A 492 25.34 -47.69 -15.12
CA ILE A 492 26.46 -47.29 -14.28
C ILE A 492 26.88 -48.46 -13.40
N GLN A 493 28.13 -48.93 -13.54
CA GLN A 493 28.71 -49.96 -12.68
C GLN A 493 29.80 -49.35 -11.79
N ALA A 494 29.85 -49.74 -10.51
CA ALA A 494 30.88 -49.25 -9.56
C ALA A 494 32.31 -49.54 -10.04
N GLU A 495 32.48 -50.61 -10.80
CA GLU A 495 33.76 -51.10 -11.32
C GLU A 495 34.44 -50.08 -12.24
N ASP A 496 33.67 -49.26 -12.93
CA ASP A 496 34.15 -48.24 -13.88
C ASP A 496 34.82 -47.05 -13.17
N PHE A 497 34.58 -46.86 -11.87
CA PHE A 497 34.98 -45.68 -11.10
C PHE A 497 35.96 -45.99 -9.95
N LEU A 498 36.53 -47.19 -9.91
CA LEU A 498 37.42 -47.67 -8.83
C LEU A 498 38.78 -46.94 -8.72
N LYS A 499 39.13 -46.05 -9.65
CA LYS A 499 40.44 -45.36 -9.68
C LYS A 499 40.28 -43.83 -9.70
N GLY A 500 40.95 -43.14 -8.78
CA GLY A 500 41.06 -41.68 -8.76
C GLY A 500 39.94 -40.98 -7.98
N LYS A 501 39.56 -39.76 -8.41
CA LYS A 501 38.43 -39.01 -7.84
C LYS A 501 37.12 -39.57 -8.40
N ALA A 502 36.69 -40.70 -7.87
CA ALA A 502 35.55 -41.47 -8.38
C ALA A 502 34.29 -40.60 -8.54
N GLN A 503 33.97 -39.76 -7.56
CA GLN A 503 32.77 -38.91 -7.58
C GLN A 503 32.81 -37.84 -8.70
N LEU A 504 33.99 -37.26 -8.95
CA LEU A 504 34.17 -36.28 -10.03
C LEU A 504 34.07 -36.93 -11.41
N LEU A 505 34.65 -38.12 -11.58
CA LEU A 505 34.56 -38.87 -12.83
C LEU A 505 33.11 -39.31 -13.13
N LEU A 506 32.36 -39.70 -12.09
CA LEU A 506 30.94 -40.00 -12.21
C LEU A 506 30.14 -38.76 -12.64
N PHE A 507 30.40 -37.61 -12.00
CA PHE A 507 29.79 -36.34 -12.35
C PHE A 507 30.06 -35.94 -13.81
N GLU A 508 31.33 -35.94 -14.23
CA GLU A 508 31.70 -35.59 -15.60
C GLU A 508 31.06 -36.54 -16.63
N HIS A 509 30.99 -37.83 -16.31
CA HIS A 509 30.37 -38.83 -17.18
C HIS A 509 28.86 -38.60 -17.35
N ILE A 510 28.12 -38.49 -16.24
CA ILE A 510 26.66 -38.28 -16.27
C ILE A 510 26.33 -36.91 -16.87
N SER A 511 27.04 -35.84 -16.47
CA SER A 511 26.81 -34.48 -16.98
C SER A 511 27.03 -34.43 -18.50
N SER A 512 28.15 -34.94 -19.01
CA SER A 512 28.42 -34.94 -20.46
C SER A 512 27.33 -35.68 -21.22
N LYS A 513 26.91 -36.85 -20.73
CA LYS A 513 25.86 -37.65 -21.36
C LYS A 513 24.49 -36.98 -21.31
N ALA A 514 24.14 -36.34 -20.19
CA ALA A 514 22.92 -35.57 -20.06
C ALA A 514 22.90 -34.38 -21.04
N LYS A 515 24.01 -33.65 -21.17
CA LYS A 515 24.13 -32.54 -22.12
C LYS A 515 24.05 -33.00 -23.57
N GLU A 516 24.70 -34.11 -23.92
CA GLU A 516 24.62 -34.73 -25.26
C GLU A 516 23.19 -35.17 -25.59
N ALA A 517 22.49 -35.80 -24.63
CA ALA A 517 21.10 -36.20 -24.81
C ALA A 517 20.16 -35.00 -24.98
N TYR A 518 20.42 -33.92 -24.24
CA TYR A 518 19.69 -32.67 -24.36
C TYR A 518 19.90 -32.02 -25.73
N SER A 519 21.16 -31.88 -26.18
CA SER A 519 21.47 -31.29 -27.49
C SER A 519 20.87 -32.11 -28.63
N ALA A 520 20.92 -33.44 -28.53
CA ALA A 520 20.30 -34.33 -29.52
C ALA A 520 18.77 -34.17 -29.60
N LYS A 521 18.10 -33.78 -28.49
CA LYS A 521 16.68 -33.42 -28.53
C LYS A 521 16.44 -32.08 -29.20
N MET A 522 17.28 -31.08 -28.91
CA MET A 522 17.19 -29.76 -29.54
C MET A 522 17.32 -29.85 -31.06
N GLU A 523 18.19 -30.72 -31.58
CA GLU A 523 18.42 -30.89 -33.02
C GLU A 523 17.25 -31.54 -33.77
N ARG A 524 16.35 -32.26 -33.06
CA ARG A 524 15.18 -32.92 -33.68
C ARG A 524 14.08 -31.93 -34.05
N VAL A 525 14.07 -30.74 -33.48
CA VAL A 525 13.01 -29.73 -33.64
C VAL A 525 13.64 -28.41 -34.11
N THR A 526 12.90 -27.59 -34.86
CA THR A 526 13.36 -26.25 -35.22
C THR A 526 13.66 -25.41 -33.98
N LYS A 527 14.79 -24.68 -33.98
CA LYS A 527 15.26 -23.86 -32.85
C LYS A 527 14.18 -22.95 -32.26
N ASP A 528 13.36 -22.32 -33.09
CA ASP A 528 12.31 -21.39 -32.64
C ASP A 528 11.20 -22.09 -31.84
N ILE A 529 10.77 -23.27 -32.30
CA ILE A 529 9.73 -24.07 -31.62
C ILE A 529 10.26 -24.58 -30.28
N TRP A 530 11.50 -25.08 -30.27
CA TRP A 530 12.13 -25.57 -29.04
C TRP A 530 12.33 -24.44 -28.01
N SER A 531 12.83 -23.28 -28.44
CA SER A 531 13.04 -22.14 -27.53
C SER A 531 11.72 -21.63 -26.93
N SER A 532 10.64 -21.63 -27.71
CA SER A 532 9.30 -21.25 -27.21
C SER A 532 8.75 -22.27 -26.21
N LEU A 533 8.96 -23.57 -26.47
CA LEU A 533 8.58 -24.66 -25.59
C LEU A 533 9.36 -24.64 -24.28
N GLU A 534 10.69 -24.46 -24.33
CA GLU A 534 11.55 -24.28 -23.15
C GLU A 534 11.02 -23.15 -22.27
N ARG A 535 10.79 -21.98 -22.87
CA ARG A 535 10.28 -20.80 -22.16
C ARG A 535 8.91 -21.05 -21.53
N SER A 536 7.98 -21.66 -22.27
CA SER A 536 6.62 -21.93 -21.78
C SER A 536 6.64 -22.86 -20.56
N ILE A 537 7.36 -23.99 -20.67
CA ILE A 537 7.50 -24.97 -19.58
C ILE A 537 8.19 -24.33 -18.37
N PHE A 538 9.27 -23.58 -18.61
CA PHE A 538 10.02 -22.93 -17.56
C PHE A 538 9.15 -21.96 -16.77
N LEU A 539 8.40 -21.08 -17.46
CA LEU A 539 7.54 -20.09 -16.81
C LEU A 539 6.37 -20.72 -16.06
N ASP A 540 5.74 -21.77 -16.62
CA ASP A 540 4.63 -22.44 -15.96
C ASP A 540 5.06 -23.11 -14.65
N ILE A 541 6.16 -23.86 -14.68
CA ILE A 541 6.71 -24.53 -13.48
C ILE A 541 7.21 -23.48 -12.48
N LEU A 542 7.92 -22.43 -12.93
CA LEU A 542 8.40 -21.36 -12.07
C LEU A 542 7.25 -20.64 -11.36
N ASP A 543 6.22 -20.22 -12.12
CA ASP A 543 5.10 -19.50 -11.54
C ASP A 543 4.30 -20.42 -10.61
N HIS A 544 4.15 -21.72 -10.92
CA HIS A 544 3.52 -22.70 -10.03
C HIS A 544 4.27 -22.85 -8.71
N ARG A 545 5.58 -23.17 -8.75
CA ARG A 545 6.42 -23.36 -7.56
C ARG A 545 6.55 -22.12 -6.72
N TRP A 546 6.62 -20.95 -7.37
CA TRP A 546 6.64 -19.68 -6.65
C TRP A 546 5.33 -19.41 -5.90
N LYS A 547 4.17 -19.73 -6.50
CA LYS A 547 2.86 -19.60 -5.81
C LYS A 547 2.76 -20.51 -4.59
N GLU A 548 3.19 -21.76 -4.71
CA GLU A 548 3.26 -22.70 -3.57
C GLU A 548 4.17 -22.19 -2.45
N HIS A 549 5.34 -21.64 -2.83
CA HIS A 549 6.26 -21.04 -1.87
C HIS A 549 5.65 -19.82 -1.17
N LEU A 550 4.97 -18.92 -1.90
CA LEU A 550 4.26 -17.79 -1.29
C LEU A 550 3.23 -18.22 -0.25
N TYR A 551 2.47 -19.26 -0.57
CA TYR A 551 1.49 -19.85 0.36
C TYR A 551 2.15 -20.41 1.62
N THR A 552 3.22 -21.19 1.45
CA THR A 552 4.01 -21.73 2.57
C THR A 552 4.60 -20.60 3.43
N MET A 553 5.08 -19.52 2.81
CA MET A 553 5.65 -18.38 3.51
C MET A 553 4.62 -17.55 4.28
N ASP A 554 3.38 -17.46 3.78
CA ASP A 554 2.26 -16.85 4.51
C ASP A 554 1.95 -17.66 5.78
N HIS A 555 1.87 -18.99 5.69
CA HIS A 555 1.69 -19.86 6.86
C HIS A 555 2.85 -19.77 7.85
N LEU A 556 4.09 -19.75 7.36
CA LEU A 556 5.27 -19.60 8.21
C LEU A 556 5.21 -18.28 9.00
N ARG A 557 4.85 -17.18 8.34
CA ARG A 557 4.75 -15.86 8.99
C ARG A 557 3.72 -15.86 10.13
N GLU A 558 2.64 -16.62 10.01
CA GLU A 558 1.62 -16.74 11.05
C GLU A 558 2.01 -17.68 12.18
N GLY A 559 2.65 -18.81 11.86
CA GLY A 559 3.06 -19.80 12.85
C GLY A 559 4.25 -19.37 13.72
N ILE A 560 5.12 -18.49 13.20
CA ILE A 560 6.41 -18.18 13.82
C ILE A 560 6.32 -17.53 15.21
N TRP A 561 5.18 -16.91 15.55
CA TRP A 561 4.99 -16.26 16.84
C TRP A 561 5.05 -17.23 18.02
N THR A 562 4.75 -18.50 17.80
CA THR A 562 4.85 -19.58 18.81
C THR A 562 6.29 -19.87 19.22
N VAL A 563 7.27 -19.54 18.38
CA VAL A 563 8.69 -19.76 18.69
C VAL A 563 9.20 -18.76 19.73
N GLY A 564 8.49 -17.64 19.93
CA GLY A 564 8.80 -16.65 20.96
C GLY A 564 8.69 -17.17 22.39
N TYR A 565 7.95 -18.25 22.63
CA TYR A 565 7.85 -18.90 23.95
C TYR A 565 9.15 -19.56 24.39
N GLY A 566 10.01 -19.96 23.45
CA GLY A 566 11.32 -20.56 23.73
C GLY A 566 12.46 -19.55 23.84
N GLU A 567 12.17 -18.27 24.13
CA GLU A 567 13.13 -17.14 24.19
C GLU A 567 13.93 -16.91 22.89
N LYS A 568 13.47 -17.47 21.76
CA LYS A 568 14.08 -17.26 20.45
C LYS A 568 13.44 -16.06 19.75
N ASN A 569 14.23 -15.34 18.96
CA ASN A 569 13.74 -14.19 18.19
C ASN A 569 12.94 -14.68 16.96
N PRO A 570 11.62 -14.39 16.85
CA PRO A 570 10.78 -14.88 15.76
C PRO A 570 11.27 -14.44 14.37
N LEU A 571 11.81 -13.22 14.24
CA LEU A 571 12.29 -12.71 12.96
C LEU A 571 13.53 -13.48 12.46
N VAL A 572 14.40 -13.90 13.38
CA VAL A 572 15.60 -14.68 13.04
C VAL A 572 15.18 -16.08 12.59
N GLU A 573 14.26 -16.70 13.30
CA GLU A 573 13.74 -18.02 12.95
C GLU A 573 12.96 -17.98 11.63
N TYR A 574 12.15 -16.95 11.39
CA TYR A 574 11.50 -16.71 10.10
C TYR A 574 12.51 -16.63 8.95
N LYS A 575 13.61 -15.91 9.14
CA LYS A 575 14.69 -15.81 8.15
C LYS A 575 15.34 -17.15 7.87
N LEU A 576 15.67 -17.92 8.91
CA LEU A 576 16.33 -19.21 8.77
C LEU A 576 15.42 -20.25 8.10
N GLN A 577 14.17 -20.37 8.55
CA GLN A 577 13.21 -21.31 7.99
C GLN A 577 12.78 -20.90 6.59
N GLY A 578 12.50 -19.61 6.38
CA GLY A 578 12.14 -19.08 5.05
C GLY A 578 13.25 -19.24 4.03
N PHE A 579 14.52 -19.15 4.44
CA PHE A 579 15.66 -19.43 3.56
C PHE A 579 15.76 -20.92 3.20
N LYS A 580 15.60 -21.83 4.17
CA LYS A 580 15.59 -23.28 3.90
C LYS A 580 14.47 -23.69 2.94
N LEU A 581 13.25 -23.19 3.15
CA LEU A 581 12.11 -23.44 2.27
C LEU A 581 12.36 -22.90 0.86
N PHE A 582 12.99 -21.72 0.77
CA PHE A 582 13.34 -21.13 -0.51
C PHE A 582 14.40 -21.94 -1.26
N ASP A 583 15.48 -22.37 -0.60
CA ASP A 583 16.50 -23.22 -1.22
C ASP A 583 15.89 -24.55 -1.71
N GLN A 584 15.06 -25.20 -0.88
CA GLN A 584 14.33 -26.40 -1.27
C GLN A 584 13.41 -26.17 -2.48
N MET A 585 12.69 -25.04 -2.50
CA MET A 585 11.86 -24.67 -3.64
C MET A 585 12.70 -24.41 -4.90
N VAL A 586 13.86 -23.75 -4.80
CA VAL A 586 14.76 -23.52 -5.94
C VAL A 586 15.31 -24.84 -6.48
N ASP A 587 15.72 -25.76 -5.60
CA ASP A 587 16.24 -27.06 -6.02
C ASP A 587 15.16 -27.93 -6.68
N ASN A 588 13.95 -27.93 -6.11
CA ASN A 588 12.79 -28.60 -6.71
C ASN A 588 12.43 -27.99 -8.07
N LEU A 589 12.42 -26.66 -8.19
CA LEU A 589 12.18 -25.94 -9.43
C LEU A 589 13.16 -26.38 -10.53
N LYS A 590 14.46 -26.39 -10.24
CA LYS A 590 15.50 -26.83 -11.18
C LYS A 590 15.26 -28.27 -11.61
N ARG A 591 15.08 -29.17 -10.63
CA ARG A 591 14.89 -30.60 -10.88
C ARG A 591 13.67 -30.85 -11.78
N GLU A 592 12.54 -30.22 -11.49
CA GLU A 592 11.32 -30.42 -12.27
C GLU A 592 11.42 -29.90 -13.69
N ILE A 593 12.02 -28.72 -13.88
CA ILE A 593 12.24 -28.16 -15.21
C ILE A 593 13.11 -29.14 -16.03
N ILE A 594 14.22 -29.62 -15.47
CA ILE A 594 15.08 -30.60 -16.16
C ILE A 594 14.32 -31.88 -16.46
N VAL A 595 13.68 -32.51 -15.47
CA VAL A 595 12.93 -33.77 -15.67
C VAL A 595 11.86 -33.60 -16.76
N PHE A 596 11.12 -32.49 -16.75
CA PHE A 596 10.06 -32.24 -17.72
C PHE A 596 10.64 -32.05 -19.13
N LEU A 597 11.70 -31.27 -19.30
CA LEU A 597 12.37 -31.08 -20.60
C LEU A 597 12.97 -32.39 -21.14
N PHE A 598 13.47 -33.26 -20.27
CA PHE A 598 13.96 -34.58 -20.66
C PHE A 598 12.84 -35.59 -20.96
N ARG A 599 11.61 -35.38 -20.47
CA ARG A 599 10.46 -36.24 -20.78
C ARG A 599 9.63 -35.76 -21.96
N VAL A 600 9.63 -34.46 -22.27
CA VAL A 600 8.80 -33.92 -23.35
C VAL A 600 9.18 -34.57 -24.68
N GLU A 601 8.16 -35.10 -25.36
CA GLU A 601 8.25 -35.64 -26.72
C GLU A 601 7.49 -34.67 -27.64
N VAL A 602 8.21 -34.08 -28.60
CA VAL A 602 7.61 -33.18 -29.58
C VAL A 602 7.43 -33.95 -30.87
N THR A 603 6.19 -34.02 -31.37
CA THR A 603 5.88 -34.58 -32.70
C THR A 603 5.66 -33.44 -33.69
N ASP A 604 6.17 -33.58 -34.92
CA ASP A 604 6.15 -32.58 -36.00
C ASP A 604 4.75 -32.05 -36.41
N LYS A 605 3.67 -32.63 -35.89
CA LYS A 605 2.28 -32.27 -36.21
C LYS A 605 1.57 -31.43 -35.16
N THR A 606 2.27 -31.00 -34.12
CA THR A 606 1.64 -30.20 -33.07
C THR A 606 1.62 -28.74 -33.52
N GLU A 607 0.47 -28.23 -33.97
CA GLU A 607 0.27 -26.79 -34.15
C GLU A 607 0.28 -26.10 -32.78
N TRP A 608 1.47 -25.66 -32.34
CA TRP A 608 1.59 -24.80 -31.17
C TRP A 608 1.08 -23.41 -31.57
N LYS A 609 -0.16 -23.09 -31.17
CA LYS A 609 -0.64 -21.71 -31.21
C LYS A 609 0.10 -20.94 -30.11
N GLU A 610 1.04 -20.09 -30.51
CA GLU A 610 1.46 -18.98 -29.65
C GLU A 610 0.20 -18.14 -29.38
N GLU A 611 -0.43 -18.31 -28.22
CA GLU A 611 -1.20 -17.23 -27.66
C GLU A 611 -0.20 -16.10 -27.40
N LYS A 612 -0.15 -15.14 -28.33
CA LYS A 612 0.50 -13.85 -28.11
C LYS A 612 -0.25 -13.14 -26.99
N THR A 613 0.00 -13.53 -25.76
CA THR A 613 -0.22 -12.67 -24.62
C THR A 613 0.80 -11.55 -24.77
N GLU A 614 0.34 -10.36 -25.19
CA GLU A 614 1.16 -9.17 -25.14
C GLU A 614 1.56 -8.94 -23.67
N TYR A 615 2.77 -9.36 -23.32
CA TYR A 615 3.39 -8.99 -22.05
C TYR A 615 3.72 -7.50 -22.13
N LYS A 616 2.75 -6.65 -21.76
CA LYS A 616 3.01 -5.22 -21.59
C LYS A 616 4.09 -5.08 -20.51
N LYS A 617 5.16 -4.35 -20.85
CA LYS A 617 6.13 -3.92 -19.84
C LYS A 617 5.39 -3.16 -18.75
N ILE A 618 5.52 -3.62 -17.51
CA ILE A 618 5.09 -2.87 -16.33
C ILE A 618 5.86 -1.54 -16.35
N GLY A 619 5.16 -0.44 -16.62
CA GLY A 619 5.75 0.91 -16.69
C GLY A 619 5.51 1.69 -17.99
N GLU A 620 4.91 1.09 -19.03
CA GLU A 620 4.47 1.79 -20.26
C GLU A 620 2.95 1.73 -20.44
N GLU A 621 2.20 1.97 -19.38
CA GLU A 621 0.77 2.31 -19.54
C GLU A 621 0.68 3.78 -19.92
N SER A 622 0.43 4.06 -21.20
CA SER A 622 -0.23 5.30 -21.57
C SER A 622 -1.59 5.34 -20.85
N LEU A 623 -1.74 6.31 -19.94
CA LEU A 623 -2.98 6.65 -19.26
C LEU A 623 -4.08 7.01 -20.27
N ASP A 624 -4.74 6.02 -20.85
CA ASP A 624 -6.04 6.18 -21.49
C ASP A 624 -7.11 5.71 -20.50
N PHE A 625 -7.49 6.64 -19.63
CA PHE A 625 -8.59 6.49 -18.70
C PHE A 625 -9.91 6.65 -19.47
N GLN A 626 -10.50 5.55 -19.95
CA GLN A 626 -11.85 5.57 -20.49
C GLN A 626 -12.87 5.65 -19.35
N LEU A 627 -13.41 6.84 -19.14
CA LEU A 627 -14.60 7.09 -18.32
C LEU A 627 -15.79 6.29 -18.87
N GLY A 628 -16.27 5.32 -18.10
CA GLY A 628 -17.51 4.62 -18.36
C GLY A 628 -18.72 5.54 -18.16
N GLY A 629 -19.31 6.00 -19.26
CA GLY A 629 -20.62 6.64 -19.30
C GLY A 629 -21.37 6.18 -20.55
N GLN A 630 -22.48 5.47 -20.35
CA GLN A 630 -23.38 5.09 -21.43
C GLN A 630 -24.01 6.33 -22.07
N GLY A 631 -23.93 6.41 -23.40
CA GLY A 631 -24.79 7.24 -24.25
C GLY A 631 -24.12 8.46 -24.87
N GLU A 632 -23.58 8.33 -26.09
CA GLU A 632 -24.12 8.98 -27.30
C GLU A 632 -23.22 8.78 -28.54
N LYS A 633 -23.93 8.50 -29.65
CA LYS A 633 -23.60 8.42 -31.08
C LYS A 633 -22.21 8.83 -31.59
N SER A 634 -21.61 7.85 -32.28
CA SER A 634 -20.69 7.92 -33.42
C SER A 634 -20.34 9.32 -34.00
N PHE A 635 -19.07 9.69 -33.90
CA PHE A 635 -18.39 10.56 -34.85
C PHE A 635 -17.05 9.92 -35.25
N GLN A 636 -16.99 9.39 -36.48
CA GLN A 636 -15.71 9.05 -37.11
C GLN A 636 -15.02 10.35 -37.52
N SER A 637 -13.79 10.58 -37.05
CA SER A 637 -12.87 11.53 -37.69
C SER A 637 -11.53 10.83 -37.93
N ASN A 638 -11.19 10.74 -39.22
CA ASN A 638 -9.90 10.27 -39.71
C ASN A 638 -8.82 11.29 -39.33
N ILE A 639 -7.80 10.87 -38.57
CA ILE A 639 -6.54 11.61 -38.47
C ILE A 639 -5.38 10.67 -38.79
N THR A 640 -4.79 10.94 -39.95
CA THR A 640 -3.61 10.34 -40.56
C THR A 640 -2.38 10.55 -39.68
N LYS A 641 -1.72 9.47 -39.25
CA LYS A 641 -0.42 9.52 -38.56
C LYS A 641 0.66 10.05 -39.51
N ARG A 642 1.10 11.30 -39.32
CA ARG A 642 2.36 11.82 -39.91
C ARG A 642 3.55 11.22 -39.15
N LYS A 643 4.40 10.47 -39.86
CA LYS A 643 5.76 10.12 -39.43
C LYS A 643 6.58 11.40 -39.30
N ILE A 644 7.16 11.63 -38.12
CA ILE A 644 8.24 12.62 -37.95
C ILE A 644 9.55 11.84 -38.00
N ASN A 645 10.32 12.06 -39.07
CA ASN A 645 11.72 11.66 -39.18
C ASN A 645 12.55 12.55 -38.24
N THR A 646 13.37 11.95 -37.40
CA THR A 646 14.49 12.63 -36.72
C THR A 646 15.77 12.36 -37.49
N ASP A 647 16.06 13.20 -38.48
CA ASP A 647 17.40 13.37 -39.03
C ASP A 647 18.15 14.36 -38.14
N VAL A 648 19.19 13.89 -37.44
CA VAL A 648 20.14 14.76 -36.74
C VAL A 648 21.28 15.05 -37.71
N SER A 649 21.27 16.26 -38.28
CA SER A 649 22.38 16.77 -39.08
C SER A 649 23.47 17.34 -38.18
N ASN A 650 24.66 16.75 -38.28
CA ASN A 650 25.91 17.36 -37.83
C ASN A 650 26.18 18.64 -38.65
N SER A 651 26.37 19.77 -37.97
CA SER A 651 27.10 20.90 -38.55
C SER A 651 28.08 21.46 -37.52
N ALA A 652 29.34 21.49 -37.91
CA ALA A 652 30.47 21.99 -37.16
C ALA A 652 30.77 23.44 -37.56
N GLY A 653 31.28 24.21 -36.60
CA GLY A 653 32.29 25.25 -36.84
C GLY A 653 31.84 26.70 -36.72
N GLY A 654 32.52 27.47 -35.85
CA GLY A 654 32.66 28.91 -36.05
C GLY A 654 32.80 29.84 -34.84
N ALA A 655 33.91 29.71 -34.09
CA ALA A 655 34.71 30.76 -33.43
C ALA A 655 34.04 32.06 -32.85
N SER A 656 34.35 32.36 -31.59
CA SER A 656 35.21 33.52 -31.26
C SER A 656 35.63 33.53 -29.78
N GLU A 657 36.91 33.22 -29.56
CA GLU A 657 37.63 33.58 -28.34
C GLU A 657 37.88 35.11 -28.33
N ARG A 658 37.63 35.76 -27.18
CA ARG A 658 38.29 37.01 -26.80
C ARG A 658 38.97 36.84 -25.44
N LYS A 659 40.30 36.61 -25.49
CA LYS A 659 41.29 37.09 -24.49
C LYS A 659 41.24 38.63 -24.51
N SER A 660 41.48 39.44 -23.48
CA SER A 660 42.01 39.27 -22.12
C SER A 660 41.87 40.64 -21.42
N SER A 661 41.84 40.68 -20.08
CA SER A 661 42.86 41.43 -19.33
C SER A 661 42.94 40.94 -17.89
N ARG A 662 44.12 40.41 -17.55
CA ARG A 662 44.56 40.09 -16.19
C ARG A 662 44.93 41.39 -15.48
N ARG A 663 44.65 41.45 -14.18
CA ARG A 663 45.51 42.14 -13.21
C ARG A 663 46.04 41.12 -12.20
N ARG A 664 47.32 40.78 -12.38
CA ARG A 664 48.37 40.35 -11.43
C ARG A 664 47.97 39.57 -10.15
N LYS A 665 48.63 38.42 -9.94
CA LYS A 665 50.00 38.35 -9.40
C LYS A 665 50.70 36.99 -9.72
N LYS A 666 51.98 37.16 -10.10
CA LYS A 666 53.10 36.24 -10.35
C LYS A 666 52.95 35.19 -11.43
#